data_AF-A0A2E6SYB4-F1
#
_entry.id   AF-A0A2E6SYB4-F1
#
_cell.length_a   1.000
_cell.length_b   1.000
_cell.length_c   1.000
_cell.angle_alpha   90.00
_cell.angle_beta   90.00
_cell.angle_gamma   90.00
#
_symmetry.space_group_name_H-M   'P 1'
#
loop_
_entity.id
_entity.type
_entity.pdbx_description
1 polymer ?
#
loop_
_entity_poly.entity_id
_entity_poly.type
_entity_poly.pdbx_seq_one_letter_code
_entity_poly.pdbx_strand_id
1 'polypeptide(L)'
;MSKNILERLKTDGEELLRALRKKNAEQGLRNLLTELYPDNAHFIYELLQNAEDTNATNVKFVLEEDKLTFIHNGSRLFIEDDIVAITNIGVGTKKDDVNTIGKFGVGFKAVFAYTELPKVYSGEYNFEIRNLYIPQEIPAIKKDDSETVFVFPFNNNNKPRDKAYKEVNDSLSNINRTTLLFLNSISEIEIKISDESYKINKHTDRGSKVTKIRNTRLNKETKFLVFNKHLPKEDKLYVSIAFRLTKKGNITIDNEAKVSIFFPAEKETSNLKFHIHAPFASTVARDSITNRDENNELIELIADLLCEATEWIKNNGFLDDNFIGCLPIDDDNLSDFYKPIQTKIIDLFNTEPFLLCLNDEYHPAKDCWQSTNRLKSIVSTSDLKTLLKGKINNDCFWTTRPFQRNASGRVNTFLKSLELNTYSENDFKKNIVSFAKNFIEHPYDLNKELNEWKAENSWRNRELSAKIGHTLSSGMTNKNIAIRLFLFIENDNNFHSYYSYQSDEIKDIIRANFSHIVLTEFLSDKDNDWLKSFYEFLNDTLNPKDFYEEHQDYDDYYEPLKVFVKFRNGMFNFSKTNSYFPSKTNIKDIKSYIVHDAVYDNELQKKGELSKSKEFLKHKVGVKKIELEDEVKHILEKYRHKKEFETEENIGDIKHFLEYFKKEKKHFEKAIFDNFSFLISSDNKLKPAKHILIDTPYKNTSLVQLGMDDYKPLHKLYEDEKYSIDTDLLGEFLVAIGCLTKLPIIQMSHLDEKKKETLRNNYSKETLYKTESDFKLPRMEALESPQIESSLILWRELSNIPTSKDYFVATYSPNNSAPIRKCDSDVILELKKYSWIPNKEGCFFKPEEMSYEDLHSDFKINNTNGWLDKIDLGLNTKKSLEKQAKKKKLESIGLNESLAEVLQDNTLTEEEMANTLKKEILRKKQEDLNLKRSIENHNRNIDTNNYSLSPSIVLDTEDYRERAQQQLYKNITRSEKKKPSYDYSKKVKIGKPETREFLKKQYQGHCQICGFTFSQSGGKGNHFEIFDWLSEKISKQESNIIEAGTSLSLCSRCHSILKHGDFEAKFLDSIQEIENTNYSEFAQQFDLILESEEVPKDFDFIEMDMYKLPIRKLNTYEHIFFTEEHFIHFHNVLTLSENIEDEDCEEQIEKKENSIVVEKESPEIESKIVVEIGNIVTVKYSNSNNPFKLKIVSTAQNITDKYGNNLISASSPFGRKIRGKPEGYIFEMGKNMVEIINIE
;
A
#
# COMPACT_ATOMS: atom_id res chain seq x y z
N MET A 1 -22.38 88.31 13.29
CA MET A 1 -23.54 87.92 14.16
C MET A 1 -23.14 86.87 15.22
N SER A 2 -22.05 86.15 14.97
CA SER A 2 -21.28 85.23 15.80
C SER A 2 -21.26 85.37 17.34
N LYS A 3 -21.42 86.56 17.95
CA LYS A 3 -21.45 86.65 19.43
C LYS A 3 -22.65 85.93 20.07
N ASN A 4 -23.80 85.86 19.38
CA ASN A 4 -25.03 85.32 19.95
C ASN A 4 -24.93 83.79 20.23
N ILE A 5 -24.30 83.02 19.33
CA ILE A 5 -24.17 81.56 19.51
C ILE A 5 -23.26 81.19 20.69
N LEU A 6 -22.11 81.85 20.83
CA LEU A 6 -21.17 81.58 21.93
C LEU A 6 -21.77 81.97 23.28
N GLU A 7 -22.44 83.12 23.36
CA GLU A 7 -23.06 83.60 24.61
C GLU A 7 -24.30 82.76 25.01
N ARG A 8 -25.06 82.25 24.04
CA ARG A 8 -26.13 81.26 24.26
C ARG A 8 -25.57 79.95 24.80
N LEU A 9 -24.64 79.31 24.07
CA LEU A 9 -24.07 78.02 24.47
C LEU A 9 -23.31 78.09 25.80
N LYS A 10 -22.68 79.23 26.12
CA LYS A 10 -22.13 79.50 27.44
C LYS A 10 -23.20 79.45 28.53
N THR A 11 -24.35 80.08 28.29
CA THR A 11 -25.48 80.12 29.23
C THR A 11 -26.07 78.72 29.42
N ASP A 12 -26.36 78.01 28.31
CA ASP A 12 -26.86 76.63 28.31
C ASP A 12 -25.91 75.70 29.09
N GLY A 13 -24.60 75.84 28.85
CA GLY A 13 -23.55 75.09 29.54
C GLY A 13 -23.41 75.44 31.02
N GLU A 14 -23.57 76.71 31.42
CA GLU A 14 -23.58 77.11 32.83
C GLU A 14 -24.79 76.53 33.58
N GLU A 15 -25.97 76.48 32.97
CA GLU A 15 -27.14 75.82 33.57
C GLU A 15 -26.95 74.31 33.71
N LEU A 16 -26.39 73.67 32.67
CA LEU A 16 -26.05 72.24 32.68
C LEU A 16 -25.01 71.91 33.77
N LEU A 17 -24.00 72.76 33.97
CA LEU A 17 -23.02 72.61 35.05
C LEU A 17 -23.69 72.73 36.44
N ARG A 18 -24.58 73.70 36.64
CA ARG A 18 -25.35 73.86 37.88
C ARG A 18 -26.23 72.62 38.15
N ALA A 19 -26.85 72.06 37.11
CA ALA A 19 -27.66 70.85 37.21
C ALA A 19 -26.85 69.59 37.53
N LEU A 20 -25.69 69.40 36.87
CA LEU A 20 -24.78 68.28 37.12
C LEU A 20 -24.16 68.35 38.52
N ARG A 21 -23.75 69.54 38.99
CA ARG A 21 -23.28 69.76 40.37
C ARG A 21 -24.36 69.44 41.40
N LYS A 22 -25.59 69.90 41.19
CA LYS A 22 -26.73 69.60 42.08
C LYS A 22 -27.05 68.09 42.20
N LYS A 23 -26.60 67.27 41.24
CA LYS A 23 -26.73 65.80 41.24
C LYS A 23 -25.45 65.04 41.60
N ASN A 24 -24.35 65.72 41.96
CA ASN A 24 -22.99 65.15 42.09
C ASN A 24 -22.51 64.36 40.84
N ALA A 25 -23.06 64.65 39.66
CA ALA A 25 -22.84 63.89 38.43
C ALA A 25 -21.65 64.40 37.59
N GLU A 26 -21.14 65.60 37.86
CA GLU A 26 -20.02 66.21 37.11
C GLU A 26 -18.76 65.33 37.13
N GLN A 27 -18.39 64.79 38.29
CA GLN A 27 -17.19 63.95 38.41
C GLN A 27 -17.38 62.59 37.73
N GLY A 28 -18.57 61.98 37.84
CA GLY A 28 -18.88 60.73 37.13
C GLY A 28 -18.75 60.87 35.62
N LEU A 29 -19.15 62.02 35.05
CA LEU A 29 -18.97 62.30 33.63
C LEU A 29 -17.50 62.52 33.24
N ARG A 30 -16.70 63.23 34.06
CA ARG A 30 -15.24 63.36 33.86
C ARG A 30 -14.52 62.00 33.92
N ASN A 31 -14.88 61.15 34.88
CA ASN A 31 -14.33 59.80 35.03
C ASN A 31 -14.68 58.94 33.80
N LEU A 32 -15.94 58.87 33.40
CA LEU A 32 -16.39 58.10 32.24
C LEU A 32 -15.66 58.49 30.94
N LEU A 33 -15.44 59.78 30.70
CA LEU A 33 -14.67 60.26 29.54
C LEU A 33 -13.17 59.88 29.60
N THR A 34 -12.64 59.62 30.79
CA THR A 34 -11.26 59.14 31.00
C THR A 34 -11.19 57.62 30.85
N GLU A 35 -12.20 56.89 31.34
CA GLU A 35 -12.33 55.43 31.22
C GLU A 35 -12.59 54.97 29.78
N LEU A 36 -13.27 55.79 28.97
CA LEU A 36 -13.49 55.53 27.53
C LEU A 36 -12.25 55.75 26.65
N TYR A 37 -11.24 56.47 27.15
CA TYR A 37 -9.96 56.72 26.48
C TYR A 37 -8.78 56.46 27.42
N PRO A 38 -8.53 55.19 27.80
CA PRO A 38 -7.46 54.82 28.72
C PRO A 38 -6.06 54.95 28.12
N ASP A 39 -5.94 55.06 26.79
CA ASP A 39 -4.68 55.07 26.07
C ASP A 39 -3.98 56.45 26.01
N ASN A 40 -2.66 56.38 26.04
CA ASN A 40 -1.76 57.53 26.07
C ASN A 40 -1.79 58.30 24.74
N ALA A 41 -2.42 59.47 24.77
CA ALA A 41 -2.59 60.45 23.70
C ALA A 41 -3.24 59.93 22.40
N HIS A 42 -4.22 59.01 22.49
CA HIS A 42 -5.00 58.57 21.32
C HIS A 42 -5.72 59.72 20.59
N PHE A 43 -6.08 60.80 21.30
CA PHE A 43 -6.77 61.97 20.74
C PHE A 43 -6.07 62.60 19.52
N ILE A 44 -4.77 62.35 19.31
CA ILE A 44 -4.03 62.76 18.12
C ILE A 44 -4.66 62.20 16.83
N TYR A 45 -5.15 60.96 16.84
CA TYR A 45 -5.84 60.35 15.69
C TYR A 45 -7.24 60.93 15.46
N GLU A 46 -7.95 61.26 16.54
CA GLU A 46 -9.22 62.01 16.47
C GLU A 46 -8.99 63.42 15.87
N LEU A 47 -7.91 64.12 16.23
CA LEU A 47 -7.55 65.42 15.63
C LEU A 47 -7.19 65.29 14.14
N LEU A 48 -6.42 64.26 13.76
CA LEU A 48 -6.15 63.93 12.37
C LEU A 48 -7.43 63.64 11.59
N GLN A 49 -8.40 62.93 12.18
CA GLN A 49 -9.69 62.72 11.52
C GLN A 49 -10.49 64.01 11.34
N ASN A 50 -10.60 64.88 12.34
CA ASN A 50 -11.33 66.14 12.19
C ASN A 50 -10.75 67.02 11.07
N ALA A 51 -9.44 66.90 10.80
CA ALA A 51 -8.80 67.51 9.63
C ALA A 51 -9.12 66.77 8.31
N GLU A 52 -9.12 65.43 8.29
CA GLU A 52 -9.50 64.62 7.12
C GLU A 52 -10.98 64.84 6.71
N ASP A 53 -11.90 64.87 7.67
CA ASP A 53 -13.35 65.13 7.48
C ASP A 53 -13.63 66.56 6.97
N THR A 54 -12.69 67.49 7.18
CA THR A 54 -12.72 68.86 6.61
C THR A 54 -11.90 68.97 5.32
N ASN A 55 -11.45 67.85 4.74
CA ASN A 55 -10.60 67.75 3.54
C ASN A 55 -9.30 68.59 3.64
N ALA A 56 -8.68 68.66 4.81
CA ALA A 56 -7.36 69.26 4.96
C ALA A 56 -6.31 68.45 4.16
N THR A 57 -5.41 69.14 3.47
CA THR A 57 -4.29 68.51 2.73
C THR A 57 -3.00 68.47 3.55
N ASN A 58 -2.87 69.39 4.51
CA ASN A 58 -1.68 69.59 5.34
C ASN A 58 -2.13 69.81 6.80
N VAL A 59 -1.50 69.08 7.70
CA VAL A 59 -1.70 69.21 9.15
C VAL A 59 -0.36 69.39 9.85
N LYS A 60 -0.37 70.07 11.00
CA LYS A 60 0.84 70.41 11.75
C LYS A 60 0.64 70.30 13.25
N PHE A 61 1.51 69.54 13.90
CA PHE A 61 1.65 69.49 15.36
C PHE A 61 2.87 70.30 15.79
N VAL A 62 2.72 71.09 16.85
CA VAL A 62 3.82 71.76 17.56
C VAL A 62 3.70 71.41 19.05
N LEU A 63 4.64 70.62 19.55
CA LEU A 63 4.72 70.21 20.95
C LEU A 63 5.76 71.06 21.68
N GLU A 64 5.33 71.70 22.76
CA GLU A 64 6.13 72.49 23.69
C GLU A 64 5.92 71.92 25.11
N GLU A 65 6.83 72.19 26.06
CA GLU A 65 6.77 71.61 27.42
C GLU A 65 5.43 71.83 28.14
N ASP A 66 4.73 72.94 27.85
CA ASP A 66 3.50 73.35 28.52
C ASP A 66 2.20 73.14 27.71
N LYS A 67 2.27 72.74 26.43
CA LYS A 67 1.11 72.63 25.54
C LYS A 67 1.39 71.84 24.26
N LEU A 68 0.32 71.30 23.67
CA LEU A 68 0.29 70.91 22.26
C LEU A 68 -0.50 71.96 21.45
N THR A 69 0.01 72.34 20.29
CA THR A 69 -0.72 73.09 19.26
C THR A 69 -0.93 72.21 18.04
N PHE A 70 -2.15 72.19 17.49
CA PHE A 70 -2.52 71.48 16.26
C PHE A 70 -3.13 72.45 15.25
N ILE A 71 -2.69 72.38 13.99
CA ILE A 71 -3.08 73.29 12.91
C ILE A 71 -3.46 72.47 11.68
N HIS A 72 -4.54 72.83 10.98
CA HIS A 72 -4.87 72.23 9.69
C HIS A 72 -5.50 73.25 8.72
N ASN A 73 -5.31 73.00 7.42
CA ASN A 73 -5.86 73.80 6.32
C ASN A 73 -7.19 73.22 5.76
N GLY A 74 -8.10 72.83 6.67
CA GLY A 74 -9.39 72.25 6.26
C GLY A 74 -10.17 73.17 5.31
N SER A 75 -10.76 72.61 4.26
CA SER A 75 -11.49 73.35 3.22
C SER A 75 -12.76 74.03 3.73
N ARG A 76 -13.10 73.84 5.01
CA ARG A 76 -14.25 74.39 5.71
C ARG A 76 -13.81 74.82 7.11
N LEU A 77 -13.98 76.12 7.42
CA LEU A 77 -13.81 76.68 8.76
C LEU A 77 -15.01 76.32 9.66
N PHE A 78 -14.86 76.51 10.97
CA PHE A 78 -15.95 76.26 11.93
C PHE A 78 -17.22 77.05 11.60
N ILE A 79 -18.37 76.37 11.68
CA ILE A 79 -19.71 76.96 11.66
C ILE A 79 -20.39 76.76 13.02
N GLU A 80 -21.55 77.38 13.24
CA GLU A 80 -22.27 77.30 14.52
C GLU A 80 -22.53 75.85 14.96
N ASP A 81 -22.88 74.95 14.02
CA ASP A 81 -23.13 73.53 14.30
C ASP A 81 -21.89 72.77 14.79
N ASP A 82 -20.67 73.14 14.38
CA ASP A 82 -19.44 72.52 14.90
C ASP A 82 -19.21 72.90 16.36
N ILE A 83 -19.51 74.16 16.71
CA ILE A 83 -19.42 74.69 18.08
C ILE A 83 -20.47 74.00 18.96
N VAL A 84 -21.70 73.84 18.46
CA VAL A 84 -22.74 73.03 19.14
C VAL A 84 -22.26 71.60 19.35
N ALA A 85 -21.74 70.94 18.30
CA ALA A 85 -21.32 69.54 18.35
C ALA A 85 -20.16 69.30 19.32
N ILE A 86 -19.14 70.17 19.33
CA ILE A 86 -17.96 70.02 20.18
C ILE A 86 -18.25 70.29 21.66
N THR A 87 -19.29 71.07 21.98
CA THR A 87 -19.71 71.36 23.37
C THR A 87 -20.88 70.52 23.89
N ASN A 88 -21.69 69.87 23.04
CA ASN A 88 -22.88 69.13 23.49
C ASN A 88 -22.54 67.85 24.30
N ILE A 89 -23.39 67.43 25.26
CA ILE A 89 -23.20 66.20 26.03
C ILE A 89 -24.16 65.08 25.56
N GLY A 90 -23.60 64.00 25.00
CA GLY A 90 -24.27 62.71 24.89
C GLY A 90 -25.33 62.55 23.79
N VAL A 91 -25.65 63.61 23.03
CA VAL A 91 -26.53 63.53 21.86
C VAL A 91 -25.75 63.89 20.59
N GLY A 92 -25.15 62.88 19.96
CA GLY A 92 -24.70 63.00 18.57
C GLY A 92 -25.91 63.18 17.64
N THR A 93 -25.78 64.06 16.65
CA THR A 93 -26.87 64.42 15.70
C THR A 93 -27.19 63.32 14.67
N LYS A 94 -26.58 62.14 14.80
CA LYS A 94 -26.68 61.00 13.86
C LYS A 94 -26.88 59.68 14.63
N LYS A 95 -28.07 59.47 15.19
CA LYS A 95 -28.37 58.23 15.96
C LYS A 95 -28.42 56.98 15.08
N ASP A 96 -29.06 57.09 13.93
CA ASP A 96 -29.51 55.91 13.16
C ASP A 96 -28.51 55.47 12.09
N ASP A 97 -27.50 56.30 11.83
CA ASP A 97 -26.43 56.05 10.85
C ASP A 97 -25.24 55.33 11.53
N VAL A 98 -24.96 54.09 11.13
CA VAL A 98 -23.83 53.27 11.64
C VAL A 98 -22.49 53.69 11.03
N ASN A 99 -22.52 54.34 9.87
CA ASN A 99 -21.39 54.50 8.95
C ASN A 99 -20.73 55.88 9.04
N THR A 100 -21.38 56.87 9.68
CA THR A 100 -20.69 58.13 10.02
C THR A 100 -19.83 58.03 11.27
N ILE A 101 -18.56 58.37 11.07
CA ILE A 101 -17.42 58.04 11.94
C ILE A 101 -17.27 58.96 13.16
N GLY A 102 -18.38 59.37 13.78
CA GLY A 102 -18.43 60.42 14.81
C GLY A 102 -19.65 60.36 15.73
N LYS A 103 -20.15 59.16 16.03
CA LYS A 103 -21.51 58.90 16.54
C LYS A 103 -21.90 59.53 17.89
N PHE A 104 -20.95 60.14 18.61
CA PHE A 104 -21.19 60.72 19.96
C PHE A 104 -20.60 62.12 20.22
N GLY A 105 -19.75 62.68 19.35
CA GLY A 105 -18.97 63.89 19.68
C GLY A 105 -18.01 63.69 20.88
N VAL A 106 -17.66 62.43 21.19
CA VAL A 106 -16.85 62.05 22.35
C VAL A 106 -15.36 61.93 22.02
N GLY A 107 -15.00 61.70 20.75
CA GLY A 107 -13.61 61.63 20.26
C GLY A 107 -12.77 62.87 20.60
N PHE A 108 -13.25 64.07 20.27
CA PHE A 108 -12.58 65.31 20.68
C PHE A 108 -12.44 65.43 22.20
N LYS A 109 -13.34 64.83 23.00
CA LYS A 109 -13.30 64.98 24.47
C LYS A 109 -12.14 64.24 25.11
N ALA A 110 -11.47 63.33 24.40
CA ALA A 110 -10.21 62.74 24.81
C ALA A 110 -9.10 63.78 25.07
N VAL A 111 -9.17 64.99 24.47
CA VAL A 111 -8.22 66.08 24.79
C VAL A 111 -8.32 66.53 26.25
N PHE A 112 -9.48 66.39 26.89
CA PHE A 112 -9.66 66.85 28.27
C PHE A 112 -8.88 66.00 29.30
N ALA A 113 -8.41 64.82 28.93
CA ALA A 113 -7.45 64.06 29.75
C ALA A 113 -6.04 64.72 29.83
N TYR A 114 -5.79 65.77 29.04
CA TYR A 114 -4.52 66.51 28.96
C TYR A 114 -4.71 68.01 29.28
N THR A 115 -5.88 68.59 29.02
CA THR A 115 -6.17 70.01 29.24
C THR A 115 -7.56 70.25 29.87
N GLU A 116 -7.69 71.23 30.75
CA GLU A 116 -8.99 71.75 31.23
C GLU A 116 -9.46 72.99 30.43
N LEU A 117 -8.62 73.52 29.53
CA LEU A 117 -8.89 74.73 28.72
C LEU A 117 -8.41 74.60 27.26
N PRO A 118 -8.93 73.65 26.47
CA PRO A 118 -8.68 73.61 25.02
C PRO A 118 -9.21 74.88 24.36
N LYS A 119 -8.44 75.41 23.40
CA LYS A 119 -8.73 76.65 22.66
C LYS A 119 -8.85 76.37 21.17
N VAL A 120 -9.78 77.04 20.50
CA VAL A 120 -10.09 76.89 19.08
C VAL A 120 -10.10 78.27 18.42
N TYR A 121 -9.40 78.38 17.29
CA TYR A 121 -9.32 79.60 16.48
C TYR A 121 -9.56 79.23 15.00
N SER A 122 -10.74 79.56 14.48
CA SER A 122 -11.17 79.19 13.12
C SER A 122 -12.17 80.22 12.57
N GLY A 123 -11.82 80.89 11.47
CA GLY A 123 -12.60 82.01 10.93
C GLY A 123 -12.87 83.11 11.97
N GLU A 124 -14.13 83.54 12.09
CA GLU A 124 -14.57 84.48 13.13
C GLU A 124 -14.54 83.88 14.56
N TYR A 125 -14.54 82.55 14.70
CA TYR A 125 -14.74 81.89 15.98
C TYR A 125 -13.42 81.66 16.73
N ASN A 126 -13.30 82.33 17.87
CA ASN A 126 -12.12 82.33 18.73
C ASN A 126 -12.59 82.08 20.17
N PHE A 127 -12.49 80.85 20.66
CA PHE A 127 -13.05 80.46 21.96
C PHE A 127 -12.21 79.40 22.71
N GLU A 128 -12.34 79.36 24.03
CA GLU A 128 -11.89 78.23 24.88
C GLU A 128 -13.08 77.48 25.46
N ILE A 129 -12.97 76.17 25.65
CA ILE A 129 -14.03 75.35 26.26
C ILE A 129 -13.68 75.04 27.71
N ARG A 130 -14.51 75.51 28.64
CA ARG A 130 -14.37 75.31 30.08
C ARG A 130 -15.26 74.19 30.56
N ASN A 131 -14.81 73.39 31.54
CA ASN A 131 -15.58 72.31 32.16
C ASN A 131 -16.27 71.38 31.13
N LEU A 132 -15.51 70.87 30.14
CA LEU A 132 -15.98 69.99 29.05
C LEU A 132 -16.96 70.58 28.01
N TYR A 133 -17.76 71.61 28.34
CA TYR A 133 -18.91 72.01 27.51
C TYR A 133 -19.32 73.51 27.57
N ILE A 134 -18.58 74.38 28.25
CA ILE A 134 -18.90 75.82 28.32
C ILE A 134 -17.96 76.60 27.40
N PRO A 135 -18.37 77.01 26.18
CA PRO A 135 -17.54 77.85 25.33
C PRO A 135 -17.45 79.28 25.88
N GLN A 136 -16.29 79.91 25.76
CA GLN A 136 -16.06 81.30 26.13
C GLN A 136 -15.19 81.99 25.08
N GLU A 137 -15.64 83.15 24.57
CA GLU A 137 -14.91 83.99 23.62
C GLU A 137 -13.53 84.42 24.18
N ILE A 138 -12.49 84.34 23.36
CA ILE A 138 -11.11 84.74 23.70
C ILE A 138 -10.50 85.62 22.60
N PRO A 139 -9.46 86.43 22.89
CA PRO A 139 -8.78 87.22 21.87
C PRO A 139 -8.21 86.34 20.76
N ALA A 140 -8.41 86.76 19.50
CA ALA A 140 -7.87 86.09 18.33
C ALA A 140 -6.32 86.13 18.32
N ILE A 141 -5.72 85.10 17.73
CA ILE A 141 -4.27 84.97 17.51
C ILE A 141 -3.90 85.27 16.06
N LYS A 142 -2.61 85.50 15.79
CA LYS A 142 -2.09 85.54 14.42
C LYS A 142 -2.00 84.11 13.85
N LYS A 143 -2.82 83.82 12.85
CA LYS A 143 -2.86 82.60 12.02
C LYS A 143 -3.10 83.00 10.56
N ASP A 144 -3.06 82.07 9.61
CA ASP A 144 -3.64 82.29 8.28
C ASP A 144 -5.18 82.28 8.36
N ASP A 145 -5.88 83.00 7.47
CA ASP A 145 -7.35 83.06 7.49
C ASP A 145 -7.98 81.68 7.21
N SER A 146 -7.34 80.85 6.38
CA SER A 146 -7.75 79.48 6.05
C SER A 146 -7.39 78.42 7.09
N GLU A 147 -6.50 78.73 8.03
CA GLU A 147 -6.12 77.78 9.09
C GLU A 147 -7.20 77.65 10.17
N THR A 148 -7.39 76.41 10.64
CA THR A 148 -7.99 76.13 11.95
C THR A 148 -6.90 75.71 12.92
N VAL A 149 -6.81 76.41 14.06
CA VAL A 149 -5.78 76.20 15.09
C VAL A 149 -6.45 75.76 16.40
N PHE A 150 -5.97 74.65 16.96
CA PHE A 150 -6.29 74.19 18.31
C PHE A 150 -5.08 74.33 19.22
N VAL A 151 -5.28 74.75 20.46
CA VAL A 151 -4.23 74.79 21.50
C VAL A 151 -4.70 74.05 22.74
N PHE A 152 -3.88 73.14 23.25
CA PHE A 152 -4.15 72.26 24.40
C PHE A 152 -3.09 72.48 25.49
N PRO A 153 -3.27 73.45 26.40
CA PRO A 153 -2.36 73.66 27.53
C PRO A 153 -2.37 72.45 28.48
N PHE A 154 -1.20 71.95 28.87
CA PHE A 154 -1.05 70.87 29.85
C PHE A 154 -1.29 71.40 31.28
N ASN A 155 -2.58 71.58 31.58
CA ASN A 155 -3.09 72.20 32.80
C ASN A 155 -4.19 71.37 33.52
N ASN A 156 -4.40 70.11 33.15
CA ASN A 156 -5.26 69.21 33.90
C ASN A 156 -4.51 68.71 35.16
N ASN A 157 -4.98 69.09 36.35
CA ASN A 157 -4.35 68.72 37.63
C ASN A 157 -4.26 67.21 37.88
N ASN A 158 -5.07 66.38 37.21
CA ASN A 158 -5.04 64.93 37.32
C ASN A 158 -3.95 64.27 36.46
N LYS A 159 -3.31 65.01 35.54
CA LYS A 159 -2.22 64.54 34.69
C LYS A 159 -1.06 65.55 34.70
N PRO A 160 0.01 65.32 35.49
CA PRO A 160 1.16 66.21 35.57
C PRO A 160 1.76 66.55 34.19
N ARG A 161 2.22 67.80 34.02
CA ARG A 161 2.73 68.34 32.75
C ARG A 161 3.73 67.41 32.06
N ASP A 162 4.74 66.96 32.79
CA ASP A 162 5.83 66.14 32.24
C ASP A 162 5.31 64.78 31.72
N LYS A 163 4.27 64.24 32.37
CA LYS A 163 3.56 63.02 31.94
C LYS A 163 2.72 63.30 30.69
N ALA A 164 1.98 64.41 30.65
CA ALA A 164 1.20 64.81 29.48
C ALA A 164 2.10 65.07 28.25
N TYR A 165 3.21 65.81 28.43
CA TYR A 165 4.21 66.05 27.40
C TYR A 165 4.80 64.73 26.89
N LYS A 166 5.21 63.82 27.79
CA LYS A 166 5.79 62.53 27.39
C LYS A 166 4.80 61.68 26.59
N GLU A 167 3.58 61.51 27.08
CA GLU A 167 2.56 60.70 26.39
C GLU A 167 2.23 61.24 25.00
N VAL A 168 2.19 62.57 24.83
CA VAL A 168 1.99 63.23 23.54
C VAL A 168 3.22 63.11 22.63
N ASN A 169 4.45 63.26 23.17
CA ASN A 169 5.71 63.05 22.45
C ASN A 169 5.83 61.63 21.90
N ASP A 170 5.52 60.63 22.74
CA ASP A 170 5.64 59.21 22.41
C ASP A 170 4.60 58.85 21.32
N SER A 171 3.36 59.35 21.45
CA SER A 171 2.31 59.18 20.43
C SER A 171 2.64 59.88 19.09
N LEU A 172 3.13 61.13 19.10
CA LEU A 172 3.58 61.83 17.89
C LEU A 172 4.79 61.15 17.23
N SER A 173 5.66 60.50 18.01
CA SER A 173 6.79 59.73 17.49
C SER A 173 6.38 58.38 16.88
N ASN A 174 5.20 57.84 17.25
CA ASN A 174 4.62 56.63 16.67
C ASN A 174 3.90 56.86 15.32
N ILE A 175 3.65 58.12 14.92
CA ILE A 175 3.13 58.46 13.59
C ILE A 175 4.13 57.98 12.53
N ASN A 176 3.70 57.02 11.70
CA ASN A 176 4.60 56.22 10.87
C ASN A 176 4.09 56.08 9.42
N ARG A 177 4.61 55.09 8.68
CA ARG A 177 4.30 54.91 7.25
C ARG A 177 2.86 54.50 6.97
N THR A 178 2.16 53.86 7.91
CA THR A 178 0.76 53.43 7.72
C THR A 178 -0.23 54.54 8.04
N THR A 179 0.13 55.52 8.86
CA THR A 179 -0.77 56.61 9.33
C THR A 179 -1.38 57.45 8.21
N LEU A 180 -0.69 57.59 7.06
CA LEU A 180 -1.22 58.26 5.86
C LEU A 180 -1.73 57.30 4.78
N LEU A 181 -1.53 55.99 4.91
CA LEU A 181 -1.71 55.04 3.81
C LEU A 181 -3.15 55.02 3.28
N PHE A 182 -4.13 55.09 4.19
CA PHE A 182 -5.58 55.01 3.91
C PHE A 182 -6.34 56.33 4.18
N LEU A 183 -5.65 57.47 4.16
CA LEU A 183 -6.31 58.80 4.12
C LEU A 183 -6.50 59.27 2.67
N ASN A 184 -7.58 60.00 2.39
CA ASN A 184 -7.91 60.50 1.06
C ASN A 184 -7.44 61.95 0.85
N SER A 185 -7.55 62.80 1.88
CA SER A 185 -7.26 64.24 1.81
C SER A 185 -5.89 64.61 2.36
N ILE A 186 -5.55 64.17 3.57
CA ILE A 186 -4.29 64.55 4.22
C ILE A 186 -3.11 63.93 3.47
N SER A 187 -2.29 64.82 2.91
CA SER A 187 -1.10 64.49 2.12
C SER A 187 0.21 64.77 2.86
N GLU A 188 0.19 65.59 3.92
CA GLU A 188 1.37 65.94 4.71
C GLU A 188 1.03 66.13 6.19
N ILE A 189 1.81 65.49 7.07
CA ILE A 189 1.84 65.76 8.51
C ILE A 189 3.20 66.40 8.83
N GLU A 190 3.20 67.65 9.29
CA GLU A 190 4.37 68.30 9.90
C GLU A 190 4.35 68.09 11.42
N ILE A 191 5.47 67.73 12.00
CA ILE A 191 5.63 67.53 13.45
C ILE A 191 6.85 68.31 13.91
N LYS A 192 6.64 69.26 14.83
CA LYS A 192 7.70 69.97 15.55
C LYS A 192 7.66 69.61 17.03
N ILE A 193 8.78 69.16 17.58
CA ILE A 193 8.97 68.82 18.99
C ILE A 193 10.25 69.54 19.46
N SER A 194 10.09 70.55 20.31
CA SER A 194 11.18 71.47 20.70
C SER A 194 11.91 72.05 19.47
N ASP A 195 13.20 71.76 19.27
CA ASP A 195 13.97 72.21 18.10
C ASP A 195 13.91 71.25 16.90
N GLU A 196 13.46 70.01 17.09
CA GLU A 196 13.33 69.04 15.99
C GLU A 196 12.05 69.32 15.19
N SER A 197 12.16 69.33 13.86
CA SER A 197 11.01 69.44 12.96
C SER A 197 11.15 68.48 11.78
N TYR A 198 10.10 67.70 11.51
CA TYR A 198 10.04 66.74 10.42
C TYR A 198 8.67 66.68 9.77
N LYS A 199 8.61 66.07 8.59
CA LYS A 199 7.39 65.90 7.79
C LYS A 199 7.24 64.45 7.36
N ILE A 200 6.00 64.00 7.26
CA ILE A 200 5.61 62.72 6.68
C ILE A 200 4.66 63.03 5.53
N ASN A 201 5.05 62.67 4.31
CA ASN A 201 4.39 63.07 3.08
C ASN A 201 3.89 61.86 2.30
N LYS A 202 2.66 61.92 1.79
CA LYS A 202 2.03 60.97 0.86
C LYS A 202 2.03 61.55 -0.56
N HIS A 203 2.41 60.74 -1.55
CA HIS A 203 2.25 61.03 -2.97
C HIS A 203 1.76 59.79 -3.70
N THR A 204 0.54 59.84 -4.25
CA THR A 204 -0.01 58.77 -5.09
C THR A 204 0.12 59.15 -6.56
N ASP A 205 0.81 58.31 -7.33
CA ASP A 205 1.10 58.56 -8.73
C ASP A 205 -0.18 58.40 -9.58
N ARG A 206 -0.66 59.51 -10.17
CA ARG A 206 -1.91 59.53 -10.95
C ARG A 206 -1.88 58.46 -12.06
N GLY A 207 -2.76 57.47 -11.92
CA GLY A 207 -2.92 56.35 -12.87
C GLY A 207 -2.11 55.09 -12.57
N SER A 208 -1.09 55.12 -11.69
CA SER A 208 -0.16 53.99 -11.51
C SER A 208 -0.48 53.05 -10.32
N LYS A 209 -1.53 53.33 -9.53
CA LYS A 209 -1.86 52.68 -8.25
C LYS A 209 -0.74 52.70 -7.18
N VAL A 210 0.40 53.34 -7.42
CA VAL A 210 1.52 53.41 -6.45
C VAL A 210 1.39 54.63 -5.56
N THR A 211 1.36 54.37 -4.24
CA THR A 211 1.44 55.38 -3.19
C THR A 211 2.85 55.36 -2.59
N LYS A 212 3.55 56.50 -2.65
CA LYS A 212 4.84 56.73 -1.97
C LYS A 212 4.58 57.47 -0.67
N ILE A 213 5.20 57.02 0.42
CA ILE A 213 5.15 57.68 1.73
C ILE A 213 6.59 57.93 2.19
N ARG A 214 6.94 59.20 2.42
CA ARG A 214 8.27 59.64 2.79
C ARG A 214 8.26 60.29 4.17
N ASN A 215 9.00 59.69 5.11
CA ASN A 215 9.28 60.28 6.41
C ASN A 215 10.66 60.98 6.34
N THR A 216 10.71 62.29 6.58
CA THR A 216 11.95 63.06 6.48
C THR A 216 12.87 62.90 7.69
N ARG A 217 12.33 62.67 8.90
CA ARG A 217 13.07 62.37 10.14
C ARG A 217 14.03 61.20 9.95
N LEU A 218 13.53 60.15 9.29
CA LEU A 218 14.26 58.91 8.99
C LEU A 218 14.92 58.91 7.60
N ASN A 219 14.75 59.98 6.81
CA ASN A 219 15.02 60.08 5.37
C ASN A 219 14.61 58.80 4.59
N LYS A 220 13.45 58.23 4.93
CA LYS A 220 13.00 56.90 4.47
C LYS A 220 11.76 57.08 3.58
N GLU A 221 11.86 56.61 2.34
CA GLU A 221 10.71 56.43 1.45
C GLU A 221 10.28 54.95 1.46
N THR A 222 8.97 54.73 1.58
CA THR A 222 8.32 53.43 1.41
C THR A 222 7.25 53.54 0.33
N LYS A 223 7.18 52.55 -0.56
CA LYS A 223 6.25 52.51 -1.68
C LYS A 223 5.25 51.37 -1.45
N PHE A 224 4.01 51.60 -1.83
CA PHE A 224 2.92 50.62 -1.76
C PHE A 224 2.14 50.60 -3.08
N LEU A 225 1.73 49.42 -3.54
CA LEU A 225 0.73 49.25 -4.58
C LEU A 225 -0.63 49.10 -3.89
N VAL A 226 -1.54 50.05 -4.15
CA VAL A 226 -2.78 50.22 -3.39
C VAL A 226 -3.99 50.00 -4.29
N PHE A 227 -4.95 49.21 -3.80
CA PHE A 227 -6.24 48.94 -4.44
C PHE A 227 -7.35 49.38 -3.49
N ASN A 228 -8.40 50.01 -4.03
CA ASN A 228 -9.55 50.52 -3.28
C ASN A 228 -10.84 50.06 -3.98
N LYS A 229 -11.87 49.71 -3.20
CA LYS A 229 -13.22 49.35 -3.67
C LYS A 229 -14.26 50.05 -2.79
N HIS A 230 -15.10 50.89 -3.39
CA HIS A 230 -16.13 51.65 -2.67
C HIS A 230 -17.31 50.77 -2.27
N LEU A 231 -17.99 51.10 -1.17
CA LEU A 231 -19.15 50.35 -0.70
C LEU A 231 -20.36 50.60 -1.62
N PRO A 232 -21.13 49.56 -2.05
CA PRO A 232 -22.21 49.71 -3.05
C PRO A 232 -23.38 50.63 -2.70
N LYS A 233 -23.42 51.18 -1.49
CA LYS A 233 -24.46 52.09 -0.98
C LYS A 233 -23.92 53.46 -0.54
N GLU A 234 -22.60 53.63 -0.45
CA GLU A 234 -21.97 54.83 0.11
C GLU A 234 -20.61 55.14 -0.56
N ASP A 235 -20.62 56.07 -1.52
CA ASP A 235 -19.42 56.48 -2.28
C ASP A 235 -18.25 56.99 -1.41
N LYS A 236 -18.53 57.43 -0.18
CA LYS A 236 -17.50 57.92 0.75
C LYS A 236 -16.75 56.82 1.50
N LEU A 237 -17.35 55.64 1.63
CA LEU A 237 -16.73 54.51 2.33
C LEU A 237 -16.14 53.54 1.32
N TYR A 238 -14.99 52.96 1.68
CA TYR A 238 -14.25 52.05 0.83
C TYR A 238 -13.47 51.04 1.66
N VAL A 239 -13.24 49.86 1.08
CA VAL A 239 -12.23 48.91 1.55
C VAL A 239 -10.97 49.08 0.71
N SER A 240 -9.81 48.77 1.28
CA SER A 240 -8.51 48.94 0.62
C SER A 240 -7.50 47.88 1.06
N ILE A 241 -6.61 47.51 0.12
CA ILE A 241 -5.46 46.64 0.39
C ILE A 241 -4.20 47.26 -0.20
N ALA A 242 -3.07 47.12 0.50
CA ALA A 242 -1.80 47.75 0.14
C ALA A 242 -0.61 46.80 0.29
N PHE A 243 -0.05 46.38 -0.84
CA PHE A 243 1.17 45.57 -0.92
C PHE A 243 2.40 46.47 -0.88
N ARG A 244 3.40 46.15 -0.05
CA ARG A 244 4.65 46.92 -0.01
C ARG A 244 5.50 46.62 -1.25
N LEU A 245 6.17 47.64 -1.78
CA LEU A 245 7.08 47.53 -2.91
C LEU A 245 8.55 47.73 -2.49
N THR A 246 9.44 46.98 -3.14
CA THR A 246 10.89 47.14 -3.01
C THR A 246 11.39 48.41 -3.70
N LYS A 247 12.67 48.77 -3.48
CA LYS A 247 13.34 49.85 -4.24
C LYS A 247 13.33 49.63 -5.77
N LYS A 248 13.25 48.38 -6.23
CA LYS A 248 13.20 47.99 -7.66
C LYS A 248 11.79 48.06 -8.27
N GLY A 249 10.74 48.10 -7.45
CA GLY A 249 9.34 48.12 -7.91
C GLY A 249 8.59 46.80 -7.71
N ASN A 250 9.28 45.65 -7.57
CA ASN A 250 8.65 44.36 -7.22
C ASN A 250 7.90 44.45 -5.88
N ILE A 251 6.83 43.67 -5.75
CA ILE A 251 6.11 43.43 -4.49
C ILE A 251 7.04 42.75 -3.47
N THR A 252 6.77 42.92 -2.18
CA THR A 252 7.52 42.27 -1.09
C THR A 252 6.66 42.14 0.17
N ILE A 253 6.85 41.03 0.88
CA ILE A 253 6.26 40.74 2.19
C ILE A 253 6.48 41.92 3.15
N ASP A 254 5.41 42.32 3.84
CA ASP A 254 5.49 43.24 4.97
C ASP A 254 4.99 42.54 6.25
N ASN A 255 5.93 42.05 7.07
CA ASN A 255 5.60 41.46 8.38
C ASN A 255 5.10 42.52 9.41
N GLU A 256 5.22 43.80 9.07
CA GLU A 256 4.67 44.93 9.84
C GLU A 256 3.31 45.39 9.27
N ALA A 257 2.59 44.50 8.57
CA ALA A 257 1.25 44.74 8.06
C ALA A 257 0.27 45.11 9.18
N LYS A 258 -0.59 46.11 8.93
CA LYS A 258 -1.60 46.59 9.88
C LYS A 258 -3.01 46.49 9.31
N VAL A 259 -3.94 46.21 10.21
CA VAL A 259 -5.37 46.43 10.00
C VAL A 259 -5.68 47.88 10.33
N SER A 260 -6.43 48.58 9.48
CA SER A 260 -6.67 50.02 9.62
C SER A 260 -8.14 50.40 9.50
N ILE A 261 -8.57 51.33 10.35
CA ILE A 261 -9.87 52.01 10.30
C ILE A 261 -9.57 53.48 10.03
N PHE A 262 -9.16 53.75 8.79
CA PHE A 262 -8.41 54.94 8.32
C PHE A 262 -7.00 55.06 8.93
N PHE A 263 -6.88 54.88 10.24
CA PHE A 263 -5.63 54.76 10.99
C PHE A 263 -5.42 53.31 11.49
N PRO A 264 -4.17 52.90 11.82
CA PRO A 264 -3.90 51.55 12.34
C PRO A 264 -4.67 51.25 13.64
N ALA A 265 -5.36 50.12 13.67
CA ALA A 265 -5.93 49.55 14.89
C ALA A 265 -4.81 48.82 15.63
N GLU A 266 -4.14 49.48 16.58
CA GLU A 266 -2.86 49.01 17.13
C GLU A 266 -2.97 47.74 18.00
N LYS A 267 -4.17 47.37 18.46
CA LYS A 267 -4.44 46.11 19.19
C LYS A 267 -5.04 45.02 18.28
N GLU A 268 -5.14 45.27 16.98
CA GLU A 268 -5.70 44.36 15.97
C GLU A 268 -4.58 43.71 15.14
N THR A 269 -4.63 42.38 14.98
CA THR A 269 -3.60 41.61 14.27
C THR A 269 -4.22 40.57 13.34
N SER A 270 -4.15 40.81 12.03
CA SER A 270 -4.67 39.88 11.01
C SER A 270 -3.67 38.82 10.54
N ASN A 271 -2.40 38.90 10.95
CA ASN A 271 -1.27 38.08 10.46
C ASN A 271 -1.02 38.07 8.94
N LEU A 272 -1.83 38.77 8.13
CA LEU A 272 -1.60 38.97 6.70
C LEU A 272 -0.24 39.65 6.42
N LYS A 273 0.26 39.53 5.19
CA LYS A 273 1.57 40.09 4.76
C LYS A 273 1.46 41.34 3.88
N PHE A 274 0.27 41.92 3.84
CA PHE A 274 -0.10 43.18 3.19
C PHE A 274 -1.08 43.94 4.11
N HIS A 275 -1.11 45.27 4.02
CA HIS A 275 -1.95 46.10 4.88
C HIS A 275 -3.40 46.08 4.37
N ILE A 276 -4.36 46.10 5.28
CA ILE A 276 -5.80 46.13 4.95
C ILE A 276 -6.51 47.29 5.65
N HIS A 277 -7.55 47.82 5.01
CA HIS A 277 -8.43 48.83 5.57
C HIS A 277 -9.89 48.55 5.20
N ALA A 278 -10.78 48.72 6.17
CA ALA A 278 -12.21 48.92 5.98
C ALA A 278 -12.75 49.84 7.08
N PRO A 279 -13.96 50.40 6.92
CA PRO A 279 -14.66 51.16 7.98
C PRO A 279 -15.27 50.23 9.04
N PHE A 280 -14.44 49.39 9.67
CA PHE A 280 -14.91 48.38 10.64
C PHE A 280 -15.56 49.01 11.88
N ALA A 281 -16.69 48.44 12.32
CA ALA A 281 -17.29 48.72 13.61
C ALA A 281 -16.36 48.27 14.73
N SER A 282 -15.94 49.20 15.58
CA SER A 282 -14.78 49.06 16.48
C SER A 282 -15.06 49.57 17.90
N THR A 283 -14.07 49.43 18.77
CA THR A 283 -14.06 50.03 20.11
C THR A 283 -14.17 51.56 20.05
N VAL A 284 -14.50 52.21 21.17
CA VAL A 284 -14.57 53.69 21.25
C VAL A 284 -13.20 54.35 20.99
N ALA A 285 -12.10 53.64 21.27
CA ALA A 285 -10.72 54.02 20.97
C ALA A 285 -10.19 53.46 19.63
N ARG A 286 -11.04 52.79 18.83
CA ARG A 286 -10.77 52.27 17.47
C ARG A 286 -9.49 51.45 17.31
N ASP A 287 -9.03 50.88 18.41
CA ASP A 287 -7.79 50.15 18.57
C ASP A 287 -7.91 48.66 18.22
N SER A 288 -9.13 48.12 18.24
CA SER A 288 -9.51 46.78 17.79
C SER A 288 -10.95 46.75 17.27
N ILE A 289 -11.24 45.72 16.47
CA ILE A 289 -12.53 45.49 15.81
C ILE A 289 -13.53 44.85 16.80
N THR A 290 -14.81 45.23 16.71
CA THR A 290 -15.87 44.57 17.50
C THR A 290 -16.49 43.41 16.74
N ASN A 291 -16.83 42.32 17.44
CA ASN A 291 -17.53 41.21 16.83
C ASN A 291 -18.98 41.64 16.46
N ARG A 292 -19.23 41.79 15.16
CA ARG A 292 -20.54 42.12 14.58
C ARG A 292 -20.62 41.63 13.13
N ASP A 293 -21.84 41.36 12.67
CA ASP A 293 -22.10 40.86 11.32
C ASP A 293 -21.74 41.87 10.21
N GLU A 294 -21.87 43.18 10.44
CA GLU A 294 -21.51 44.20 9.42
C GLU A 294 -20.01 44.14 9.07
N ASN A 295 -19.16 43.69 10.00
CA ASN A 295 -17.72 43.54 9.76
C ASN A 295 -17.39 42.32 8.89
N ASN A 296 -18.26 41.29 8.86
CA ASN A 296 -18.09 40.13 7.99
C ASN A 296 -18.34 40.51 6.52
N GLU A 297 -19.34 41.37 6.24
CA GLU A 297 -19.56 41.93 4.90
C GLU A 297 -18.32 42.72 4.40
N LEU A 298 -17.64 43.45 5.30
CA LEU A 298 -16.41 44.18 4.97
C LEU A 298 -15.22 43.25 4.67
N ILE A 299 -15.10 42.12 5.37
CA ILE A 299 -14.09 41.09 5.07
C ILE A 299 -14.33 40.45 3.70
N GLU A 300 -15.58 40.13 3.37
CA GLU A 300 -15.94 39.59 2.04
C GLU A 300 -15.60 40.57 0.90
N LEU A 301 -15.80 41.88 1.12
CA LEU A 301 -15.40 42.92 0.17
C LEU A 301 -13.87 43.09 0.07
N ILE A 302 -13.12 42.86 1.15
CA ILE A 302 -11.64 42.80 1.10
C ILE A 302 -11.18 41.55 0.32
N ALA A 303 -11.84 40.41 0.51
CA ALA A 303 -11.53 39.18 -0.19
C ALA A 303 -11.81 39.30 -1.70
N ASP A 304 -12.92 39.93 -2.11
CA ASP A 304 -13.17 40.30 -3.51
C ASP A 304 -12.05 41.18 -4.07
N LEU A 305 -11.68 42.24 -3.32
CA LEU A 305 -10.68 43.21 -3.75
C LEU A 305 -9.29 42.57 -3.88
N LEU A 306 -8.99 41.54 -3.09
CA LEU A 306 -7.79 40.72 -3.26
C LEU A 306 -7.82 39.94 -4.59
N CYS A 307 -8.96 39.40 -5.00
CA CYS A 307 -9.12 38.73 -6.29
C CYS A 307 -8.98 39.72 -7.46
N GLU A 308 -9.69 40.86 -7.43
CA GLU A 308 -9.59 41.94 -8.42
C GLU A 308 -8.15 42.49 -8.53
N ALA A 309 -7.45 42.63 -7.41
CA ALA A 309 -6.04 43.02 -7.38
C ALA A 309 -5.13 41.95 -7.97
N THR A 310 -5.42 40.66 -7.75
CA THR A 310 -4.65 39.53 -8.26
C THR A 310 -4.76 39.42 -9.79
N GLU A 311 -5.95 39.61 -10.35
CA GLU A 311 -6.15 39.76 -11.81
C GLU A 311 -5.32 40.92 -12.38
N TRP A 312 -5.37 42.09 -11.73
CA TRP A 312 -4.59 43.25 -12.18
C TRP A 312 -3.08 42.97 -12.10
N ILE A 313 -2.62 42.32 -11.03
CA ILE A 313 -1.21 41.96 -10.79
C ILE A 313 -0.71 40.96 -11.84
N LYS A 314 -1.51 39.94 -12.19
CA LYS A 314 -1.25 39.06 -13.34
C LYS A 314 -1.13 39.85 -14.64
N ASN A 315 -2.15 40.64 -14.96
CA ASN A 315 -2.25 41.36 -16.25
C ASN A 315 -1.21 42.48 -16.43
N ASN A 316 -0.54 42.91 -15.36
CA ASN A 316 0.56 43.89 -15.38
C ASN A 316 1.95 43.27 -15.12
N GLY A 317 2.07 41.93 -15.10
CA GLY A 317 3.37 41.24 -14.97
C GLY A 317 3.99 41.27 -13.56
N PHE A 318 3.19 41.51 -12.52
CA PHE A 318 3.62 41.51 -11.11
C PHE A 318 3.36 40.18 -10.38
N LEU A 319 2.77 39.18 -11.04
CA LEU A 319 2.54 37.84 -10.50
C LEU A 319 3.86 37.05 -10.46
N ASP A 320 4.63 37.26 -9.39
CA ASP A 320 5.92 36.59 -9.13
C ASP A 320 5.94 35.88 -7.75
N ASP A 321 7.05 35.21 -7.43
CA ASP A 321 7.30 34.58 -6.12
C ASP A 321 7.14 35.53 -4.94
N ASN A 322 7.41 36.82 -5.12
CA ASN A 322 7.29 37.82 -4.06
C ASN A 322 5.83 38.17 -3.80
N PHE A 323 5.00 38.24 -4.85
CA PHE A 323 3.56 38.39 -4.71
C PHE A 323 2.91 37.14 -4.10
N ILE A 324 3.20 35.94 -4.62
CA ILE A 324 2.65 34.69 -4.04
C ILE A 324 3.10 34.53 -2.58
N GLY A 325 4.33 34.94 -2.25
CA GLY A 325 4.82 34.99 -0.87
C GLY A 325 4.08 35.98 0.05
N CYS A 326 3.35 36.97 -0.49
CA CYS A 326 2.48 37.88 0.28
C CYS A 326 1.07 37.33 0.53
N LEU A 327 0.64 36.29 -0.19
CA LEU A 327 -0.68 35.68 0.00
C LEU A 327 -0.76 34.95 1.35
N PRO A 328 -1.97 34.85 1.94
CA PRO A 328 -2.19 34.10 3.17
C PRO A 328 -1.95 32.59 2.97
N ILE A 329 -1.43 31.95 4.01
CA ILE A 329 -1.20 30.50 4.09
C ILE A 329 -1.57 29.98 5.48
N ASP A 330 -1.77 28.67 5.63
CA ASP A 330 -2.17 28.08 6.92
C ASP A 330 -1.18 28.37 8.06
N ASP A 331 0.13 28.41 7.74
CA ASP A 331 1.21 28.81 8.67
C ASP A 331 1.02 30.22 9.28
N ASP A 332 0.18 31.10 8.70
CA ASP A 332 -0.10 32.43 9.23
C ASP A 332 -0.99 32.43 10.47
N ASN A 333 -1.66 31.30 10.78
CA ASN A 333 -2.56 31.19 11.93
C ASN A 333 -3.60 32.32 11.95
N LEU A 334 -4.33 32.51 10.84
CA LEU A 334 -5.40 33.50 10.73
C LEU A 334 -6.55 33.15 11.69
N SER A 335 -7.08 34.14 12.40
CA SER A 335 -8.35 33.97 13.12
C SER A 335 -9.50 33.79 12.13
N ASP A 336 -10.59 33.14 12.57
CA ASP A 336 -11.73 32.80 11.70
C ASP A 336 -12.34 34.02 10.98
N PHE A 337 -12.24 35.20 11.58
CA PHE A 337 -12.66 36.48 11.00
C PHE A 337 -11.85 36.87 9.74
N TYR A 338 -10.58 36.48 9.61
CA TYR A 338 -9.75 36.78 8.44
C TYR A 338 -9.65 35.62 7.43
N LYS A 339 -10.07 34.39 7.81
CA LYS A 339 -10.02 33.21 6.93
C LYS A 339 -10.73 33.34 5.57
N PRO A 340 -11.86 34.06 5.40
CA PRO A 340 -12.49 34.20 4.09
C PRO A 340 -11.55 34.82 3.02
N ILE A 341 -10.62 35.69 3.43
CA ILE A 341 -9.59 36.27 2.54
C ILE A 341 -8.66 35.17 2.00
N GLN A 342 -8.35 34.15 2.79
CA GLN A 342 -7.55 32.99 2.38
C GLN A 342 -8.35 32.02 1.50
N THR A 343 -9.58 31.69 1.88
CA THR A 343 -10.44 30.79 1.09
C THR A 343 -10.66 31.33 -0.32
N LYS A 344 -11.06 32.60 -0.45
CA LYS A 344 -11.40 33.21 -1.75
C LYS A 344 -10.22 33.31 -2.72
N ILE A 345 -9.00 33.52 -2.22
CA ILE A 345 -7.79 33.56 -3.07
C ILE A 345 -7.30 32.16 -3.44
N ILE A 346 -7.50 31.15 -2.58
CA ILE A 346 -7.26 29.73 -2.94
C ILE A 346 -8.26 29.30 -4.02
N ASP A 347 -9.55 29.59 -3.83
CA ASP A 347 -10.61 29.30 -4.80
C ASP A 347 -10.34 29.95 -6.16
N LEU A 348 -9.87 31.20 -6.19
CA LEU A 348 -9.46 31.89 -7.42
C LEU A 348 -8.35 31.13 -8.17
N PHE A 349 -7.30 30.70 -7.46
CA PHE A 349 -6.20 29.95 -8.09
C PHE A 349 -6.62 28.53 -8.53
N ASN A 350 -7.58 27.92 -7.84
CA ASN A 350 -8.14 26.61 -8.21
C ASN A 350 -9.10 26.70 -9.42
N THR A 351 -9.88 27.76 -9.51
CA THR A 351 -10.94 27.92 -10.51
C THR A 351 -10.47 28.60 -11.80
N GLU A 352 -9.68 29.66 -11.69
CA GLU A 352 -9.26 30.55 -12.78
C GLU A 352 -7.76 30.41 -13.14
N PRO A 353 -7.34 30.79 -14.36
CA PRO A 353 -5.98 30.53 -14.83
C PRO A 353 -4.92 31.42 -14.17
N PHE A 354 -4.31 30.95 -13.08
CA PHE A 354 -3.29 31.69 -12.32
C PHE A 354 -1.96 30.96 -12.09
N LEU A 355 -1.81 29.69 -12.48
CA LEU A 355 -0.52 28.98 -12.41
C LEU A 355 0.16 28.87 -13.77
N LEU A 356 1.41 29.33 -13.85
CA LEU A 356 2.23 29.30 -15.08
C LEU A 356 2.79 27.90 -15.36
N CYS A 357 2.45 27.36 -16.53
CA CYS A 357 2.79 26.01 -16.97
C CYS A 357 3.87 26.00 -18.08
N LEU A 358 4.40 24.82 -18.42
CA LEU A 358 5.52 24.64 -19.37
C LEU A 358 5.20 25.00 -20.84
N ASN A 359 3.95 25.36 -21.13
CA ASN A 359 3.47 25.97 -22.38
C ASN A 359 3.55 27.52 -22.37
N ASP A 360 4.17 28.12 -21.35
CA ASP A 360 4.22 29.58 -21.10
C ASP A 360 2.84 30.26 -20.92
N GLU A 361 1.80 29.44 -20.68
CA GLU A 361 0.43 29.88 -20.40
C GLU A 361 0.06 29.70 -18.93
N TYR A 362 -0.96 30.45 -18.49
CA TYR A 362 -1.56 30.29 -17.16
C TYR A 362 -2.77 29.36 -17.22
N HIS A 363 -2.85 28.41 -16.28
CA HIS A 363 -3.92 27.42 -16.17
C HIS A 363 -4.45 27.30 -14.72
N PRO A 364 -5.69 26.80 -14.49
CA PRO A 364 -6.25 26.63 -13.15
C PRO A 364 -5.55 25.52 -12.37
N ALA A 365 -5.41 25.67 -11.04
CA ALA A 365 -4.58 24.76 -10.25
C ALA A 365 -5.05 23.30 -10.25
N LYS A 366 -6.37 23.06 -10.28
CA LYS A 366 -7.00 21.73 -10.39
C LYS A 366 -6.64 20.97 -11.68
N ASP A 367 -6.31 21.69 -12.74
CA ASP A 367 -5.89 21.14 -14.05
C ASP A 367 -4.35 21.10 -14.17
N CYS A 368 -3.64 21.69 -13.21
CA CYS A 368 -2.19 21.70 -13.13
C CYS A 368 -1.63 20.48 -12.39
N TRP A 369 -0.42 20.08 -12.79
CA TRP A 369 0.31 18.92 -12.27
C TRP A 369 1.74 19.31 -11.93
N GLN A 370 2.24 18.86 -10.77
CA GLN A 370 3.64 19.03 -10.37
C GLN A 370 4.41 17.70 -10.37
N SER A 371 5.68 17.78 -10.79
CA SER A 371 6.67 16.71 -10.62
C SER A 371 8.09 17.29 -10.63
N THR A 372 9.10 16.44 -10.44
CA THR A 372 10.51 16.81 -10.56
C THR A 372 10.81 17.30 -11.98
N ASN A 373 11.80 18.20 -12.14
CA ASN A 373 12.24 18.60 -13.49
C ASN A 373 12.81 17.40 -14.28
N ARG A 374 13.32 16.37 -13.58
CA ARG A 374 13.82 15.11 -14.14
C ARG A 374 12.72 14.28 -14.81
N LEU A 375 11.54 14.16 -14.18
CA LEU A 375 10.41 13.49 -14.82
C LEU A 375 9.81 14.36 -15.94
N LYS A 376 9.65 15.66 -15.72
CA LYS A 376 9.09 16.60 -16.72
C LYS A 376 9.95 16.73 -17.99
N SER A 377 11.24 16.41 -17.96
CA SER A 377 12.10 16.34 -19.16
C SER A 377 11.92 15.05 -19.98
N ILE A 378 11.30 14.01 -19.41
CA ILE A 378 11.03 12.72 -20.08
C ILE A 378 9.55 12.61 -20.45
N VAL A 379 8.65 12.96 -19.54
CA VAL A 379 7.20 12.88 -19.70
C VAL A 379 6.68 14.26 -20.07
N SER A 380 6.34 14.48 -21.33
CA SER A 380 5.66 15.70 -21.77
C SER A 380 4.21 15.77 -21.28
N THR A 381 3.53 16.90 -21.52
CA THR A 381 2.14 17.10 -21.12
C THR A 381 1.18 16.11 -21.81
N SER A 382 1.40 15.81 -23.10
CA SER A 382 0.64 14.80 -23.84
C SER A 382 0.95 13.37 -23.39
N ASP A 383 2.19 13.10 -22.96
CA ASP A 383 2.54 11.82 -22.34
C ASP A 383 1.81 11.62 -21.01
N LEU A 384 1.74 12.64 -20.16
CA LEU A 384 1.00 12.59 -18.89
C LEU A 384 -0.49 12.28 -19.14
N LYS A 385 -1.12 12.96 -20.10
CA LYS A 385 -2.50 12.71 -20.54
C LYS A 385 -2.72 11.31 -21.13
N THR A 386 -1.66 10.66 -21.60
CA THR A 386 -1.69 9.30 -22.17
C THR A 386 -1.48 8.24 -21.09
N LEU A 387 -0.55 8.44 -20.16
CA LEU A 387 -0.28 7.56 -19.03
C LEU A 387 -1.42 7.57 -17.99
N LEU A 388 -2.12 8.68 -17.86
CA LEU A 388 -3.28 8.86 -16.97
C LEU A 388 -4.62 8.86 -17.75
N LYS A 389 -4.63 8.30 -18.96
CA LYS A 389 -5.80 8.27 -19.87
C LYS A 389 -7.03 7.69 -19.19
N GLY A 390 -8.04 8.54 -19.01
CA GLY A 390 -9.30 8.19 -18.37
C GLY A 390 -9.33 8.33 -16.84
N LYS A 391 -8.17 8.39 -16.16
CA LYS A 391 -8.11 8.86 -14.76
C LYS A 391 -8.34 10.37 -14.69
N ILE A 392 -7.92 11.10 -15.73
CA ILE A 392 -8.21 12.51 -15.94
C ILE A 392 -9.20 12.64 -17.11
N ASN A 393 -10.24 13.47 -16.94
CA ASN A 393 -11.19 13.85 -18.01
C ASN A 393 -10.90 15.22 -18.62
N ASN A 394 -10.29 16.13 -17.86
CA ASN A 394 -9.90 17.46 -18.31
C ASN A 394 -8.58 17.42 -19.13
N ASP A 395 -8.14 18.58 -19.58
CA ASP A 395 -6.72 18.76 -19.89
C ASP A 395 -5.87 18.72 -18.61
N CYS A 396 -4.57 18.45 -18.77
CA CYS A 396 -3.61 18.47 -17.69
C CYS A 396 -2.39 19.28 -18.13
N PHE A 397 -1.77 20.04 -17.23
CA PHE A 397 -0.65 20.92 -17.56
C PHE A 397 0.48 20.82 -16.53
N TRP A 398 1.70 20.56 -17.00
CA TRP A 398 2.88 20.60 -16.13
C TRP A 398 3.18 22.02 -15.67
N THR A 399 3.25 22.26 -14.36
CA THR A 399 3.72 23.54 -13.81
C THR A 399 5.17 23.82 -14.21
N THR A 400 5.52 25.09 -14.42
CA THR A 400 6.92 25.53 -14.58
C THR A 400 7.78 25.09 -13.39
N ARG A 401 7.30 25.38 -12.17
CA ARG A 401 7.93 24.99 -10.90
C ARG A 401 8.08 23.46 -10.78
N PRO A 402 9.22 22.94 -10.28
CA PRO A 402 9.34 21.55 -9.87
C PRO A 402 8.55 21.30 -8.58
N PHE A 403 7.97 20.10 -8.43
CA PHE A 403 7.56 19.61 -7.12
C PHE A 403 8.79 19.43 -6.23
N GLN A 404 8.74 19.94 -5.00
CA GLN A 404 9.78 19.77 -3.99
C GLN A 404 9.13 19.43 -2.65
N ARG A 405 8.97 18.13 -2.37
CA ARG A 405 8.30 17.58 -1.17
C ARG A 405 8.70 18.31 0.12
N ASN A 406 10.02 18.49 0.30
CA ASN A 406 10.64 19.05 1.50
C ASN A 406 11.01 20.54 1.37
N ALA A 407 10.57 21.24 0.32
CA ALA A 407 10.84 22.68 0.21
C ALA A 407 9.97 23.47 1.20
N SER A 408 10.65 24.20 2.07
CA SER A 408 10.06 25.17 2.98
C SER A 408 9.82 26.53 2.30
N GLY A 409 9.19 27.45 3.02
CA GLY A 409 8.95 28.82 2.55
C GLY A 409 7.56 29.02 1.94
N ARG A 410 7.01 30.22 2.15
CA ARG A 410 5.59 30.56 1.97
C ARG A 410 5.00 30.21 0.61
N VAL A 411 5.77 30.40 -0.47
CA VAL A 411 5.32 30.07 -1.84
C VAL A 411 5.00 28.57 -1.97
N ASN A 412 5.79 27.71 -1.31
CA ASN A 412 5.55 26.26 -1.32
C ASN A 412 4.40 25.86 -0.38
N THR A 413 4.16 26.56 0.73
CA THR A 413 2.95 26.36 1.55
C THR A 413 1.70 26.77 0.76
N PHE A 414 1.69 27.94 0.10
CA PHE A 414 0.56 28.39 -0.72
C PHE A 414 0.25 27.42 -1.87
N LEU A 415 1.28 26.91 -2.57
CA LEU A 415 1.07 25.91 -3.63
C LEU A 415 0.61 24.54 -3.09
N LYS A 416 0.78 24.25 -1.79
CA LYS A 416 0.25 23.05 -1.12
C LYS A 416 -1.20 23.22 -0.66
N SER A 417 -1.71 24.45 -0.52
CA SER A 417 -3.11 24.74 -0.19
C SER A 417 -4.01 24.89 -1.43
N LEU A 418 -3.50 24.63 -2.63
CA LEU A 418 -4.26 24.58 -3.89
C LEU A 418 -4.60 23.12 -4.25
N GLU A 419 -5.58 22.92 -5.14
CA GLU A 419 -5.97 21.62 -5.73
C GLU A 419 -4.93 21.08 -6.74
N LEU A 420 -3.64 21.33 -6.50
CA LEU A 420 -2.54 20.96 -7.37
C LEU A 420 -2.27 19.45 -7.34
N ASN A 421 -2.47 18.80 -8.49
CA ASN A 421 -2.15 17.39 -8.65
C ASN A 421 -0.63 17.15 -8.58
N THR A 422 -0.22 15.96 -8.13
CA THR A 422 1.18 15.54 -8.14
C THR A 422 1.33 14.18 -8.83
N TYR A 423 2.46 13.99 -9.52
CA TYR A 423 2.79 12.70 -10.15
C TYR A 423 4.28 12.43 -9.96
N SER A 424 4.62 11.53 -9.06
CA SER A 424 6.01 11.27 -8.67
C SER A 424 6.71 10.30 -9.63
N GLU A 425 8.04 10.22 -9.50
CA GLU A 425 8.85 9.21 -10.21
C GLU A 425 8.46 7.77 -9.79
N ASN A 426 7.88 7.58 -8.59
CA ASN A 426 7.32 6.31 -8.14
C ASN A 426 5.97 5.96 -8.80
N ASP A 427 5.11 6.95 -9.04
CA ASP A 427 3.84 6.74 -9.73
C ASP A 427 4.07 6.40 -11.20
N PHE A 428 5.01 7.10 -11.83
CA PHE A 428 5.50 6.78 -13.17
C PHE A 428 6.09 5.36 -13.24
N LYS A 429 6.96 4.99 -12.28
CA LYS A 429 7.52 3.64 -12.15
C LYS A 429 6.44 2.57 -12.04
N LYS A 430 5.47 2.72 -11.12
CA LYS A 430 4.36 1.78 -10.94
C LYS A 430 3.52 1.63 -12.22
N ASN A 431 3.15 2.75 -12.85
CA ASN A 431 2.38 2.74 -14.11
C ASN A 431 3.16 2.07 -15.26
N ILE A 432 4.40 2.48 -15.52
CA ILE A 432 5.22 1.95 -16.63
C ILE A 432 5.49 0.44 -16.48
N VAL A 433 5.80 -0.04 -15.28
CA VAL A 433 6.00 -1.47 -15.01
C VAL A 433 4.69 -2.24 -15.14
N SER A 434 3.58 -1.72 -14.61
CA SER A 434 2.26 -2.35 -14.73
C SER A 434 1.81 -2.47 -16.19
N PHE A 435 1.95 -1.40 -16.98
CA PHE A 435 1.62 -1.41 -18.40
C PHE A 435 2.51 -2.41 -19.16
N ALA A 436 3.82 -2.45 -18.90
CA ALA A 436 4.73 -3.40 -19.53
C ALA A 436 4.39 -4.87 -19.19
N LYS A 437 4.07 -5.15 -17.92
CA LYS A 437 3.61 -6.47 -17.43
C LYS A 437 2.39 -6.95 -18.21
N ASN A 438 1.36 -6.11 -18.27
CA ASN A 438 0.08 -6.42 -18.94
C ASN A 438 0.13 -6.33 -20.49
N PHE A 439 1.15 -5.68 -21.08
CA PHE A 439 1.20 -5.44 -22.53
C PHE A 439 1.27 -6.74 -23.36
N ILE A 440 0.46 -6.77 -24.42
CA ILE A 440 0.48 -7.78 -25.49
C ILE A 440 0.54 -7.09 -26.87
N GLU A 441 1.27 -7.68 -27.83
CA GLU A 441 1.47 -7.12 -29.17
C GLU A 441 0.19 -7.14 -30.04
N HIS A 442 -0.65 -8.15 -29.85
CA HIS A 442 -1.92 -8.29 -30.55
C HIS A 442 -3.05 -8.37 -29.51
N PRO A 443 -3.78 -7.27 -29.27
CA PRO A 443 -4.84 -7.25 -28.27
C PRO A 443 -6.04 -8.10 -28.71
N TYR A 444 -6.69 -8.76 -27.74
CA TYR A 444 -7.92 -9.52 -27.95
C TYR A 444 -9.02 -8.66 -28.59
N ASP A 445 -9.93 -9.27 -29.35
CA ASP A 445 -11.17 -8.57 -29.73
C ASP A 445 -12.06 -8.41 -28.49
N LEU A 446 -11.84 -7.30 -27.80
CA LEU A 446 -12.49 -6.97 -26.54
C LEU A 446 -14.02 -7.05 -26.63
N ASN A 447 -14.64 -6.75 -27.78
CA ASN A 447 -16.09 -6.89 -27.93
C ASN A 447 -16.54 -8.35 -27.95
N LYS A 448 -15.79 -9.25 -28.56
CA LYS A 448 -16.06 -10.69 -28.56
C LYS A 448 -15.90 -11.25 -27.14
N GLU A 449 -14.71 -11.09 -26.55
CA GLU A 449 -14.37 -11.68 -25.25
C GLU A 449 -15.31 -11.19 -24.13
N LEU A 450 -15.68 -9.89 -24.13
CA LEU A 450 -16.64 -9.35 -23.16
C LEU A 450 -18.06 -9.91 -23.32
N ASN A 451 -18.49 -10.24 -24.54
CA ASN A 451 -19.83 -10.82 -24.78
C ASN A 451 -19.85 -12.31 -24.41
N GLU A 452 -18.81 -13.06 -24.76
CA GLU A 452 -18.67 -14.48 -24.42
C GLU A 452 -18.54 -14.67 -22.90
N TRP A 453 -17.65 -13.92 -22.24
CA TRP A 453 -17.53 -13.93 -20.79
C TRP A 453 -18.85 -13.58 -20.09
N LYS A 454 -19.58 -12.57 -20.61
CA LYS A 454 -20.88 -12.17 -20.06
C LYS A 454 -21.95 -13.25 -20.26
N ALA A 455 -21.95 -13.97 -21.38
CA ALA A 455 -22.89 -15.06 -21.61
C ALA A 455 -22.72 -16.17 -20.54
N GLU A 456 -21.48 -16.51 -20.21
CA GLU A 456 -21.17 -17.60 -19.27
C GLU A 456 -21.19 -17.19 -17.78
N ASN A 457 -20.72 -15.97 -17.46
CA ASN A 457 -20.42 -15.54 -16.09
C ASN A 457 -21.34 -14.44 -15.54
N SER A 458 -22.33 -13.97 -16.30
CA SER A 458 -23.26 -12.89 -15.90
C SER A 458 -24.00 -13.12 -14.58
N TRP A 459 -24.18 -14.38 -14.16
CA TRP A 459 -24.80 -14.75 -12.90
C TRP A 459 -23.85 -14.68 -11.69
N ARG A 460 -22.52 -14.78 -11.91
CA ARG A 460 -21.48 -14.78 -10.86
C ARG A 460 -21.15 -13.37 -10.40
N ASN A 461 -20.80 -12.47 -11.32
CA ASN A 461 -20.56 -11.06 -11.03
C ASN A 461 -21.54 -10.19 -11.82
N ARG A 462 -22.70 -9.93 -11.21
CA ARG A 462 -23.80 -9.16 -11.82
C ARG A 462 -23.43 -7.70 -12.07
N GLU A 463 -22.57 -7.12 -11.26
CA GLU A 463 -22.21 -5.71 -11.32
C GLU A 463 -21.20 -5.43 -12.44
N LEU A 464 -20.13 -6.22 -12.53
CA LEU A 464 -19.22 -6.19 -13.69
C LEU A 464 -19.96 -6.55 -14.98
N SER A 465 -20.84 -7.56 -14.96
CA SER A 465 -21.71 -7.93 -16.09
C SER A 465 -22.63 -6.79 -16.54
N ALA A 466 -23.21 -6.03 -15.60
CA ALA A 466 -24.03 -4.86 -15.89
C ALA A 466 -23.18 -3.70 -16.45
N LYS A 467 -22.00 -3.44 -15.89
CA LYS A 467 -21.06 -2.42 -16.36
C LYS A 467 -20.58 -2.70 -17.79
N ILE A 468 -20.17 -3.94 -18.05
CA ILE A 468 -19.79 -4.44 -19.38
C ILE A 468 -20.99 -4.30 -20.33
N GLY A 469 -22.17 -4.78 -19.92
CA GLY A 469 -23.40 -4.66 -20.70
C GLY A 469 -23.74 -3.24 -21.12
N HIS A 470 -23.73 -2.29 -20.18
CA HIS A 470 -23.95 -0.86 -20.45
C HIS A 470 -22.86 -0.29 -21.35
N THR A 471 -21.60 -0.68 -21.17
CA THR A 471 -20.47 -0.12 -21.93
C THR A 471 -20.50 -0.60 -23.38
N LEU A 472 -20.78 -1.88 -23.62
CA LEU A 472 -21.04 -2.44 -24.95
C LEU A 472 -22.27 -1.78 -25.62
N SER A 473 -23.38 -1.60 -24.88
CA SER A 473 -24.58 -0.95 -25.42
C SER A 473 -24.45 0.57 -25.61
N SER A 474 -23.33 1.18 -25.23
CA SER A 474 -23.06 2.61 -25.43
C SER A 474 -22.56 2.96 -26.85
N GLY A 475 -22.39 1.97 -27.75
CA GLY A 475 -21.91 2.20 -29.12
C GLY A 475 -20.44 2.69 -29.18
N MET A 476 -19.66 2.42 -28.13
CA MET A 476 -18.28 2.87 -28.00
C MET A 476 -17.32 2.01 -28.84
N THR A 477 -16.18 2.59 -29.25
CA THR A 477 -15.08 1.83 -29.89
C THR A 477 -14.37 0.96 -28.85
N ASN A 478 -13.75 -0.16 -29.27
CA ASN A 478 -12.99 -1.05 -28.37
C ASN A 478 -11.97 -0.27 -27.51
N LYS A 479 -11.34 0.78 -28.08
CA LYS A 479 -10.45 1.71 -27.37
C LYS A 479 -11.13 2.39 -26.18
N ASN A 480 -12.31 2.98 -26.39
CA ASN A 480 -13.05 3.67 -25.33
C ASN A 480 -13.68 2.69 -24.33
N ILE A 481 -14.03 1.47 -24.78
CA ILE A 481 -14.51 0.38 -23.93
C ILE A 481 -13.38 -0.07 -22.98
N ALA A 482 -12.16 -0.30 -23.49
CA ALA A 482 -10.99 -0.67 -22.69
C ALA A 482 -10.70 0.36 -21.60
N ILE A 483 -10.63 1.65 -21.97
CA ILE A 483 -10.41 2.76 -21.03
C ILE A 483 -11.51 2.77 -19.95
N ARG A 484 -12.79 2.71 -20.34
CA ARG A 484 -13.91 2.83 -19.39
C ARG A 484 -14.04 1.63 -18.43
N LEU A 485 -13.63 0.44 -18.86
CA LEU A 485 -13.66 -0.77 -18.02
C LEU A 485 -12.41 -0.91 -17.15
N PHE A 486 -11.23 -0.51 -17.62
CA PHE A 486 -9.99 -0.49 -16.82
C PHE A 486 -10.16 0.37 -15.57
N LEU A 487 -10.67 1.59 -15.72
CA LEU A 487 -10.98 2.49 -14.60
C LEU A 487 -12.00 1.92 -13.62
N PHE A 488 -12.94 1.10 -14.10
CA PHE A 488 -13.93 0.46 -13.25
C PHE A 488 -13.32 -0.66 -12.40
N ILE A 489 -12.37 -1.41 -12.95
CA ILE A 489 -11.67 -2.49 -12.26
C ILE A 489 -10.67 -1.94 -11.24
N GLU A 490 -9.92 -0.90 -11.60
CA GLU A 490 -8.82 -0.38 -10.77
C GLU A 490 -9.29 0.60 -9.67
N ASN A 491 -10.57 1.02 -9.67
CA ASN A 491 -11.16 1.84 -8.61
C ASN A 491 -11.97 1.02 -7.58
N ASP A 492 -12.25 -0.27 -7.82
CA ASP A 492 -13.24 -1.04 -7.06
C ASP A 492 -12.59 -2.08 -6.13
N ASN A 493 -12.04 -1.57 -5.02
CA ASN A 493 -11.39 -2.36 -3.97
C ASN A 493 -12.30 -3.39 -3.29
N ASN A 494 -13.62 -3.41 -3.55
CA ASN A 494 -14.56 -4.30 -2.86
C ASN A 494 -14.69 -5.71 -3.47
N PHE A 495 -14.06 -6.00 -4.61
CA PHE A 495 -14.21 -7.30 -5.30
C PHE A 495 -13.40 -8.47 -4.70
N HIS A 496 -13.26 -8.52 -3.38
CA HIS A 496 -12.78 -9.71 -2.66
C HIS A 496 -13.92 -10.71 -2.41
N SER A 497 -14.36 -11.38 -3.48
CA SER A 497 -15.35 -12.47 -3.42
C SER A 497 -14.71 -13.83 -3.74
N TYR A 498 -15.15 -14.86 -3.02
CA TYR A 498 -14.53 -16.21 -2.91
C TYR A 498 -14.61 -17.10 -4.18
N TYR A 499 -14.69 -16.50 -5.37
CA TYR A 499 -14.97 -17.16 -6.66
C TYR A 499 -14.14 -16.57 -7.82
N SER A 500 -12.91 -16.14 -7.58
CA SER A 500 -12.25 -15.12 -8.42
C SER A 500 -11.73 -15.58 -9.79
N TYR A 501 -11.26 -16.81 -9.97
CA TYR A 501 -10.41 -17.23 -11.11
C TYR A 501 -10.89 -16.74 -12.50
N GLN A 502 -12.15 -16.98 -12.89
CA GLN A 502 -12.68 -16.51 -14.19
C GLN A 502 -13.14 -15.04 -14.18
N SER A 503 -13.16 -14.38 -13.02
CA SER A 503 -13.31 -12.92 -12.92
C SER A 503 -11.98 -12.19 -13.09
N ASP A 504 -10.85 -12.87 -12.89
CA ASP A 504 -9.50 -12.29 -13.05
C ASP A 504 -9.06 -12.34 -14.51
N GLU A 505 -9.34 -13.45 -15.21
CA GLU A 505 -9.15 -13.60 -16.66
C GLU A 505 -9.69 -12.42 -17.49
N ILE A 506 -10.93 -11.98 -17.22
CA ILE A 506 -11.52 -10.84 -17.96
C ILE A 506 -10.90 -9.49 -17.55
N LYS A 507 -10.43 -9.33 -16.31
CA LYS A 507 -9.70 -8.12 -15.88
C LYS A 507 -8.40 -8.02 -16.66
N ASP A 508 -7.69 -9.13 -16.84
CA ASP A 508 -6.39 -9.15 -17.51
C ASP A 508 -6.54 -8.95 -19.03
N ILE A 509 -7.60 -9.47 -19.66
CA ILE A 509 -7.98 -9.10 -21.05
C ILE A 509 -8.20 -7.58 -21.20
N ILE A 510 -8.86 -6.94 -20.22
CA ILE A 510 -9.12 -5.49 -20.22
C ILE A 510 -7.82 -4.70 -19.97
N ARG A 511 -7.00 -5.11 -18.98
CA ARG A 511 -5.68 -4.51 -18.68
C ARG A 511 -4.72 -4.61 -19.85
N ALA A 512 -4.71 -5.73 -20.55
CA ALA A 512 -3.84 -5.95 -21.71
C ALA A 512 -4.26 -5.07 -22.90
N ASN A 513 -5.57 -4.97 -23.17
CA ASN A 513 -6.12 -4.02 -24.14
C ASN A 513 -5.75 -2.56 -23.79
N PHE A 514 -5.95 -2.15 -22.53
CA PHE A 514 -5.62 -0.80 -22.07
C PHE A 514 -4.12 -0.50 -22.17
N SER A 515 -3.27 -1.42 -21.72
CA SER A 515 -1.81 -1.28 -21.75
C SER A 515 -1.26 -1.24 -23.17
N HIS A 516 -1.85 -2.00 -24.10
CA HIS A 516 -1.55 -1.90 -25.53
C HIS A 516 -1.82 -0.48 -26.06
N ILE A 517 -3.01 0.07 -25.78
CA ILE A 517 -3.38 1.43 -26.19
C ILE A 517 -2.41 2.47 -25.62
N VAL A 518 -2.15 2.43 -24.30
CA VAL A 518 -1.33 3.44 -23.62
C VAL A 518 0.13 3.39 -24.07
N LEU A 519 0.76 2.20 -24.18
CA LEU A 519 2.16 2.11 -24.56
C LEU A 519 2.39 2.35 -26.06
N THR A 520 1.47 1.98 -26.94
CA THR A 520 1.61 2.31 -28.38
C THR A 520 1.51 3.81 -28.63
N GLU A 521 0.60 4.52 -27.96
CA GLU A 521 0.50 5.99 -28.02
C GLU A 521 1.68 6.70 -27.33
N PHE A 522 2.16 6.20 -26.19
CA PHE A 522 3.29 6.80 -25.47
C PHE A 522 4.64 6.65 -26.22
N LEU A 523 4.78 5.63 -27.08
CA LEU A 523 6.03 5.32 -27.78
C LEU A 523 6.05 5.72 -29.27
N SER A 524 4.92 6.10 -29.88
CA SER A 524 4.84 6.33 -31.34
C SER A 524 5.75 7.47 -31.82
N ASP A 525 5.75 8.58 -31.07
CA ASP A 525 6.35 9.85 -31.51
C ASP A 525 7.74 10.06 -30.90
N LYS A 526 8.42 8.98 -30.49
CA LYS A 526 9.68 9.03 -29.73
C LYS A 526 10.92 8.79 -30.59
N ASP A 527 11.74 9.83 -30.70
CA ASP A 527 13.07 9.76 -31.30
C ASP A 527 14.07 8.96 -30.44
N ASN A 528 15.30 8.83 -30.94
CA ASN A 528 16.31 7.98 -30.32
C ASN A 528 17.06 8.67 -29.17
N ASP A 529 17.15 10.00 -29.15
CA ASP A 529 17.81 10.77 -28.09
C ASP A 529 16.90 10.86 -26.84
N TRP A 530 15.59 10.98 -27.05
CA TRP A 530 14.58 10.79 -26.01
C TRP A 530 14.63 9.37 -25.44
N LEU A 531 14.69 8.34 -26.30
CA LEU A 531 14.74 6.93 -25.85
C LEU A 531 16.00 6.62 -25.03
N LYS A 532 17.15 7.13 -25.46
CA LYS A 532 18.39 7.06 -24.68
C LYS A 532 18.19 7.70 -23.30
N SER A 533 17.64 8.92 -23.26
CA SER A 533 17.36 9.65 -22.01
C SER A 533 16.35 8.91 -21.10
N PHE A 534 15.34 8.26 -21.69
CA PHE A 534 14.36 7.43 -21.01
C PHE A 534 14.97 6.15 -20.41
N TYR A 535 15.86 5.47 -21.15
CA TYR A 535 16.60 4.32 -20.61
C TYR A 535 17.53 4.72 -19.46
N GLU A 536 18.18 5.89 -19.54
CA GLU A 536 19.02 6.43 -18.48
C GLU A 536 18.19 6.82 -17.24
N PHE A 537 17.00 7.37 -17.44
CA PHE A 537 16.02 7.60 -16.38
C PHE A 537 15.60 6.28 -15.72
N LEU A 538 15.22 5.26 -16.50
CA LEU A 538 14.78 3.96 -15.98
C LEU A 538 15.89 3.19 -15.25
N ASN A 539 17.15 3.28 -15.69
CA ASN A 539 18.29 2.61 -15.03
C ASN A 539 18.39 3.00 -13.54
N ASP A 540 18.30 4.31 -13.29
CA ASP A 540 18.37 4.92 -11.95
C ASP A 540 17.10 4.65 -11.12
N THR A 541 15.92 4.72 -11.75
CA THR A 541 14.63 4.67 -11.04
C THR A 541 14.19 3.23 -10.72
N LEU A 542 14.69 2.23 -11.43
CA LEU A 542 14.37 0.79 -11.26
C LEU A 542 15.42 0.05 -10.43
N ASN A 543 15.57 0.41 -9.15
CA ASN A 543 16.36 -0.34 -8.18
C ASN A 543 15.83 -1.78 -7.99
N PRO A 544 16.66 -2.84 -8.02
CA PRO A 544 16.19 -4.21 -7.76
C PRO A 544 15.81 -4.45 -6.31
N LYS A 545 16.30 -3.64 -5.36
CA LYS A 545 16.07 -3.89 -3.92
C LYS A 545 14.62 -3.70 -3.50
N ASP A 546 13.88 -2.83 -4.18
CA ASP A 546 12.54 -2.37 -3.77
C ASP A 546 11.44 -3.44 -3.89
N PHE A 547 11.75 -4.67 -4.34
CA PHE A 547 10.78 -5.72 -4.66
C PHE A 547 11.17 -7.14 -4.20
N TYR A 548 12.17 -7.30 -3.32
CA TYR A 548 12.56 -8.62 -2.79
C TYR A 548 11.50 -9.28 -1.87
N GLU A 549 10.43 -8.56 -1.54
CA GLU A 549 9.36 -9.03 -0.65
C GLU A 549 8.25 -9.77 -1.42
N GLU A 550 7.94 -9.36 -2.65
CA GLU A 550 6.81 -9.90 -3.42
C GLU A 550 7.16 -10.99 -4.46
N HIS A 551 8.34 -10.94 -5.09
CA HIS A 551 8.63 -11.79 -6.27
C HIS A 551 9.84 -12.71 -6.04
N GLN A 552 9.67 -13.98 -6.41
CA GLN A 552 10.48 -15.09 -5.92
C GLN A 552 11.55 -15.60 -6.92
N ASP A 553 11.61 -15.00 -8.11
CA ASP A 553 12.69 -15.11 -9.09
C ASP A 553 12.97 -13.72 -9.71
N TYR A 554 14.23 -13.47 -10.09
CA TYR A 554 14.73 -12.15 -10.48
C TYR A 554 14.35 -11.74 -11.93
N ASP A 555 14.22 -12.71 -12.83
CA ASP A 555 14.10 -12.46 -14.27
C ASP A 555 12.67 -12.04 -14.69
N ASP A 556 11.63 -12.60 -14.04
CA ASP A 556 10.21 -12.33 -14.32
C ASP A 556 9.81 -10.85 -14.17
N TYR A 557 10.53 -10.08 -13.34
CA TYR A 557 10.23 -8.65 -13.13
C TYR A 557 10.69 -7.78 -14.32
N TYR A 558 11.82 -8.13 -14.95
CA TYR A 558 12.42 -7.33 -16.02
C TYR A 558 12.06 -7.81 -17.42
N GLU A 559 11.69 -9.08 -17.60
CA GLU A 559 11.20 -9.66 -18.85
C GLU A 559 10.12 -8.79 -19.55
N PRO A 560 9.12 -8.21 -18.85
CA PRO A 560 8.11 -7.37 -19.50
C PRO A 560 8.67 -6.05 -20.05
N LEU A 561 9.77 -5.52 -19.50
CA LEU A 561 10.38 -4.27 -19.95
C LEU A 561 11.03 -4.38 -21.34
N LYS A 562 11.15 -5.59 -21.90
CA LYS A 562 11.59 -5.82 -23.28
C LYS A 562 10.76 -5.01 -24.29
N VAL A 563 9.49 -4.70 -24.00
CA VAL A 563 8.64 -3.84 -24.87
C VAL A 563 9.24 -2.46 -25.18
N PHE A 564 10.12 -1.93 -24.33
CA PHE A 564 10.75 -0.63 -24.53
C PHE A 564 11.99 -0.67 -25.43
N VAL A 565 12.49 -1.86 -25.81
CA VAL A 565 13.66 -2.00 -26.69
C VAL A 565 13.28 -1.62 -28.12
N LYS A 566 13.99 -0.65 -28.71
CA LYS A 566 13.85 -0.28 -30.13
C LYS A 566 14.92 -0.96 -30.97
N PHE A 567 14.48 -1.70 -31.99
CA PHE A 567 15.35 -2.43 -32.92
C PHE A 567 15.84 -1.54 -34.07
N ARG A 568 16.90 -1.99 -34.77
CA ARG A 568 17.46 -1.32 -35.95
C ARG A 568 16.49 -1.15 -37.12
N ASN A 569 15.40 -1.90 -37.17
CA ASN A 569 14.32 -1.71 -38.15
C ASN A 569 13.34 -0.58 -37.78
N GLY A 570 13.53 0.09 -36.64
CA GLY A 570 12.68 1.16 -36.12
C GLY A 570 11.51 0.70 -35.25
N MET A 571 11.21 -0.61 -35.21
CA MET A 571 10.13 -1.18 -34.41
C MET A 571 10.54 -1.36 -32.95
N PHE A 572 9.56 -1.36 -32.05
CA PHE A 572 9.72 -1.78 -30.66
C PHE A 572 9.53 -3.30 -30.52
N ASN A 573 10.17 -3.88 -29.51
CA ASN A 573 10.11 -5.32 -29.22
C ASN A 573 8.83 -5.71 -28.45
N PHE A 574 7.68 -5.44 -29.06
CA PHE A 574 6.36 -5.73 -28.51
C PHE A 574 6.10 -7.24 -28.29
N SER A 575 6.79 -8.09 -29.06
CA SER A 575 6.82 -9.55 -28.89
C SER A 575 7.67 -10.04 -27.69
N LYS A 576 8.34 -9.15 -26.95
CA LYS A 576 9.21 -9.46 -25.80
C LYS A 576 10.34 -10.47 -26.13
N THR A 577 10.76 -10.53 -27.39
CA THR A 577 11.78 -11.48 -27.89
C THR A 577 13.20 -11.15 -27.42
N ASN A 578 14.09 -12.15 -27.42
CA ASN A 578 15.49 -11.94 -27.05
C ASN A 578 16.18 -10.95 -28.01
N SER A 579 16.81 -9.94 -27.40
CA SER A 579 17.34 -8.74 -28.08
C SER A 579 18.85 -8.69 -27.96
N TYR A 580 19.53 -8.21 -29.01
CA TYR A 580 20.99 -8.34 -29.12
C TYR A 580 21.73 -7.03 -29.39
N PHE A 581 22.92 -6.89 -28.82
CA PHE A 581 23.89 -5.87 -29.21
C PHE A 581 24.55 -6.21 -30.56
N PRO A 582 24.91 -5.20 -31.39
CA PRO A 582 25.57 -5.38 -32.67
C PRO A 582 26.80 -6.29 -32.59
N SER A 583 26.79 -7.36 -33.38
CA SER A 583 27.84 -8.39 -33.41
C SER A 583 27.87 -9.11 -34.76
N LYS A 584 28.96 -9.85 -35.04
CA LYS A 584 29.19 -10.51 -36.34
C LYS A 584 28.44 -11.84 -36.45
N THR A 585 27.13 -11.80 -36.68
CA THR A 585 26.34 -12.98 -37.11
C THR A 585 26.23 -13.05 -38.63
N ASN A 586 26.26 -14.26 -39.18
CA ASN A 586 25.95 -14.53 -40.60
C ASN A 586 24.46 -14.73 -40.83
N ILE A 587 23.69 -15.15 -39.81
CA ILE A 587 22.25 -15.40 -39.91
C ILE A 587 21.54 -14.07 -40.17
N LYS A 588 20.73 -14.02 -41.24
CA LYS A 588 20.00 -12.79 -41.61
C LYS A 588 18.92 -12.45 -40.60
N ASP A 589 18.20 -13.47 -40.14
CA ASP A 589 16.98 -13.32 -39.36
C ASP A 589 17.25 -12.77 -37.95
N ILE A 590 18.38 -13.11 -37.33
CA ILE A 590 18.81 -12.55 -36.04
C ILE A 590 19.06 -11.03 -36.12
N LYS A 591 19.31 -10.47 -37.31
CA LYS A 591 19.65 -9.05 -37.50
C LYS A 591 18.48 -8.09 -37.31
N SER A 592 17.23 -8.56 -37.36
CA SER A 592 16.06 -7.75 -37.01
C SER A 592 15.97 -7.51 -35.49
N TYR A 593 16.47 -8.44 -34.67
CA TYR A 593 16.47 -8.38 -33.21
C TYR A 593 17.68 -7.62 -32.62
N ILE A 594 18.45 -6.92 -33.46
CA ILE A 594 19.57 -6.09 -33.01
C ILE A 594 19.04 -4.72 -32.58
N VAL A 595 19.39 -4.30 -31.36
CA VAL A 595 19.01 -3.00 -30.77
C VAL A 595 19.60 -1.85 -31.59
N HIS A 596 18.84 -0.76 -31.72
CA HIS A 596 19.24 0.41 -32.49
C HIS A 596 20.48 1.10 -31.88
N ASP A 597 21.51 1.37 -32.69
CA ASP A 597 22.81 1.85 -32.18
C ASP A 597 22.72 3.20 -31.47
N ALA A 598 21.82 4.09 -31.91
CA ALA A 598 21.70 5.44 -31.37
C ALA A 598 20.98 5.55 -30.00
N VAL A 599 20.35 4.49 -29.48
CA VAL A 599 19.62 4.57 -28.19
C VAL A 599 20.50 4.26 -26.96
N TYR A 600 21.81 4.10 -27.14
CA TYR A 600 22.79 3.93 -26.07
C TYR A 600 24.21 4.35 -26.49
N ASP A 601 25.06 4.78 -25.55
CA ASP A 601 26.49 5.03 -25.84
C ASP A 601 27.34 3.78 -25.58
N ASN A 602 28.43 3.62 -26.32
CA ASN A 602 29.25 2.41 -26.20
C ASN A 602 30.19 2.40 -24.97
N GLU A 603 30.75 3.54 -24.60
CA GLU A 603 31.65 3.75 -23.46
C GLU A 603 31.46 5.20 -22.94
N LEU A 604 31.62 5.43 -21.64
CA LEU A 604 31.80 6.78 -21.10
C LEU A 604 33.24 7.29 -21.38
N GLN A 605 33.45 8.61 -21.32
CA GLN A 605 34.78 9.22 -21.49
C GLN A 605 35.81 8.81 -20.41
N LYS A 606 35.38 8.10 -19.36
CA LYS A 606 36.24 7.39 -18.41
C LYS A 606 36.32 5.91 -18.79
N LYS A 607 37.55 5.43 -19.02
CA LYS A 607 37.83 4.06 -19.46
C LYS A 607 37.14 2.99 -18.60
N GLY A 608 36.20 2.26 -19.19
CA GLY A 608 35.66 1.01 -18.65
C GLY A 608 34.21 1.07 -18.12
N GLU A 609 33.64 2.26 -17.90
CA GLU A 609 32.26 2.40 -17.46
C GLU A 609 31.29 2.41 -18.68
N LEU A 610 30.18 1.69 -18.56
CA LEU A 610 29.08 1.70 -19.54
C LEU A 610 28.23 2.97 -19.36
N SER A 611 27.51 3.42 -20.39
CA SER A 611 26.47 4.42 -20.18
C SER A 611 25.27 3.79 -19.47
N LYS A 612 24.55 4.56 -18.65
CA LYS A 612 23.33 4.11 -17.97
C LYS A 612 22.27 3.54 -18.93
N SER A 613 22.21 4.06 -20.17
CA SER A 613 21.36 3.57 -21.25
C SER A 613 21.74 2.13 -21.67
N LYS A 614 23.05 1.86 -21.78
CA LYS A 614 23.59 0.54 -22.09
C LYS A 614 23.52 -0.42 -20.90
N GLU A 615 23.61 0.09 -19.67
CA GLU A 615 23.37 -0.67 -18.44
C GLU A 615 21.92 -1.13 -18.32
N PHE A 616 20.94 -0.23 -18.53
CA PHE A 616 19.52 -0.58 -18.53
C PHE A 616 19.24 -1.72 -19.52
N LEU A 617 19.66 -1.55 -20.77
CA LEU A 617 19.48 -2.57 -21.81
C LEU A 617 20.13 -3.90 -21.42
N LYS A 618 21.38 -3.89 -20.93
CA LYS A 618 22.17 -5.10 -20.63
C LYS A 618 21.75 -5.82 -19.34
N HIS A 619 21.53 -5.07 -18.25
CA HIS A 619 21.42 -5.57 -16.88
C HIS A 619 20.01 -5.50 -16.29
N LYS A 620 19.09 -4.75 -16.91
CA LYS A 620 17.66 -4.84 -16.62
C LYS A 620 17.00 -5.69 -17.70
N VAL A 621 17.03 -5.22 -18.95
CA VAL A 621 16.23 -5.80 -20.05
C VAL A 621 16.85 -7.07 -20.67
N GLY A 622 18.06 -7.46 -20.26
CA GLY A 622 18.70 -8.70 -20.71
C GLY A 622 19.26 -8.69 -22.14
N VAL A 623 19.47 -7.51 -22.73
CA VAL A 623 20.12 -7.38 -24.05
C VAL A 623 21.55 -7.91 -23.98
N LYS A 624 21.85 -8.95 -24.77
CA LYS A 624 23.15 -9.64 -24.73
C LYS A 624 23.90 -9.57 -26.06
N LYS A 625 25.13 -10.10 -26.10
CA LYS A 625 25.83 -10.34 -27.37
C LYS A 625 25.27 -11.62 -28.00
N ILE A 626 25.33 -11.74 -29.32
CA ILE A 626 25.02 -13.01 -29.99
C ILE A 626 26.16 -13.98 -29.72
N GLU A 627 25.84 -15.15 -29.18
CA GLU A 627 26.76 -16.27 -29.02
C GLU A 627 26.26 -17.48 -29.84
N LEU A 628 27.14 -18.44 -30.13
CA LEU A 628 26.78 -19.60 -30.98
C LEU A 628 25.60 -20.41 -30.42
N GLU A 629 25.41 -20.42 -29.11
CA GLU A 629 24.24 -21.06 -28.49
C GLU A 629 22.92 -20.35 -28.86
N ASP A 630 22.92 -19.03 -28.98
CA ASP A 630 21.75 -18.27 -29.41
C ASP A 630 21.45 -18.46 -30.90
N GLU A 631 22.50 -18.60 -31.71
CA GLU A 631 22.36 -18.98 -33.12
C GLU A 631 21.73 -20.38 -33.24
N VAL A 632 22.18 -21.36 -32.44
CA VAL A 632 21.58 -22.70 -32.38
C VAL A 632 20.14 -22.67 -31.87
N LYS A 633 19.86 -21.96 -30.77
CA LYS A 633 18.50 -21.82 -30.20
C LYS A 633 17.55 -21.17 -31.22
N HIS A 634 17.99 -20.12 -31.92
CA HIS A 634 17.20 -19.47 -32.97
C HIS A 634 16.97 -20.36 -34.20
N ILE A 635 17.96 -21.15 -34.64
CA ILE A 635 17.78 -22.12 -35.72
C ILE A 635 16.76 -23.20 -35.31
N LEU A 636 16.85 -23.75 -34.10
CA LEU A 636 15.94 -24.80 -33.62
C LEU A 636 14.48 -24.33 -33.53
N GLU A 637 14.22 -23.07 -33.16
CA GLU A 637 12.87 -22.50 -33.18
C GLU A 637 12.22 -22.56 -34.57
N LYS A 638 13.00 -22.48 -35.66
CA LYS A 638 12.48 -22.69 -37.03
C LYS A 638 11.87 -24.09 -37.23
N TYR A 639 12.35 -25.09 -36.48
CA TYR A 639 11.86 -26.47 -36.51
C TYR A 639 10.65 -26.72 -35.60
N ARG A 640 10.19 -25.75 -34.79
CA ARG A 640 9.04 -25.92 -33.88
C ARG A 640 7.73 -26.21 -34.62
N HIS A 641 7.52 -25.59 -35.78
CA HIS A 641 6.27 -25.67 -36.55
C HIS A 641 6.43 -26.14 -38.01
N LYS A 642 7.68 -26.39 -38.44
CA LYS A 642 8.04 -26.69 -39.82
C LYS A 642 7.83 -28.18 -40.13
N LYS A 643 6.89 -28.47 -41.04
CA LYS A 643 6.54 -29.83 -41.47
C LYS A 643 7.30 -30.32 -42.71
N GLU A 644 7.82 -29.38 -43.50
CA GLU A 644 8.54 -29.61 -44.76
C GLU A 644 9.95 -29.03 -44.63
N PHE A 645 10.94 -29.70 -45.21
CA PHE A 645 12.35 -29.34 -45.09
C PHE A 645 13.00 -29.18 -46.47
N GLU A 646 13.90 -28.20 -46.59
CA GLU A 646 14.82 -28.12 -47.72
C GLU A 646 16.15 -28.79 -47.31
N THR A 647 16.64 -29.70 -48.14
CA THR A 647 17.82 -30.52 -47.81
C THR A 647 19.07 -29.66 -47.58
N GLU A 648 19.32 -28.66 -48.43
CA GLU A 648 20.53 -27.84 -48.33
C GLU A 648 20.48 -26.87 -47.14
N GLU A 649 19.30 -26.40 -46.75
CA GLU A 649 19.06 -25.64 -45.50
C GLU A 649 19.35 -26.52 -44.27
N ASN A 650 18.78 -27.73 -44.20
CA ASN A 650 18.99 -28.64 -43.07
C ASN A 650 20.46 -29.07 -42.91
N ILE A 651 21.18 -29.32 -44.03
CA ILE A 651 22.62 -29.56 -43.98
C ILE A 651 23.38 -28.33 -43.47
N GLY A 652 22.94 -27.11 -43.82
CA GLY A 652 23.48 -25.87 -43.27
C GLY A 652 23.29 -25.77 -41.75
N ASP A 653 22.09 -26.05 -41.26
CA ASP A 653 21.75 -26.01 -39.83
C ASP A 653 22.53 -27.06 -39.02
N ILE A 654 22.59 -28.31 -39.50
CA ILE A 654 23.35 -29.39 -38.87
C ILE A 654 24.84 -29.03 -38.75
N LYS A 655 25.43 -28.34 -39.73
CA LYS A 655 26.83 -27.87 -39.64
C LYS A 655 27.03 -26.84 -38.53
N HIS A 656 26.07 -25.92 -38.30
CA HIS A 656 26.14 -24.99 -37.16
C HIS A 656 25.98 -25.73 -35.82
N PHE A 657 25.11 -26.75 -35.75
CA PHE A 657 24.98 -27.60 -34.55
C PHE A 657 26.28 -28.37 -34.24
N LEU A 658 26.98 -28.87 -35.27
CA LEU A 658 28.28 -29.53 -35.12
C LEU A 658 29.39 -28.55 -34.72
N GLU A 659 29.38 -27.30 -35.20
CA GLU A 659 30.32 -26.26 -34.74
C GLU A 659 30.10 -25.91 -33.26
N TYR A 660 28.85 -25.72 -32.84
CA TYR A 660 28.49 -25.53 -31.43
C TYR A 660 28.91 -26.72 -30.55
N PHE A 661 28.57 -27.95 -30.95
CA PHE A 661 28.97 -29.17 -30.24
C PHE A 661 30.49 -29.31 -30.13
N LYS A 662 31.24 -29.00 -31.19
CA LYS A 662 32.71 -29.04 -31.22
C LYS A 662 33.34 -28.02 -30.28
N LYS A 663 32.74 -26.82 -30.15
CA LYS A 663 33.21 -25.76 -29.26
C LYS A 663 32.88 -26.05 -27.80
N GLU A 664 31.63 -26.42 -27.50
CA GLU A 664 31.12 -26.61 -26.14
C GLU A 664 31.17 -28.06 -25.63
N LYS A 665 32.01 -28.93 -26.23
CA LYS A 665 32.09 -30.37 -25.95
C LYS A 665 32.27 -30.78 -24.47
N LYS A 666 32.62 -29.86 -23.57
CA LYS A 666 32.69 -30.07 -22.10
C LYS A 666 31.43 -29.68 -21.33
N HIS A 667 30.60 -28.80 -21.88
CA HIS A 667 29.43 -28.19 -21.22
C HIS A 667 28.15 -28.29 -22.07
N PHE A 668 28.17 -29.09 -23.13
CA PHE A 668 27.10 -29.23 -24.14
C PHE A 668 25.72 -29.52 -23.51
N GLU A 669 24.82 -28.54 -23.61
CA GLU A 669 23.46 -28.64 -23.10
C GLU A 669 22.55 -29.40 -24.09
N LYS A 670 22.50 -30.73 -23.98
CA LYS A 670 21.62 -31.55 -24.84
C LYS A 670 20.14 -31.16 -24.77
N ALA A 671 19.70 -30.56 -23.66
CA ALA A 671 18.31 -30.23 -23.37
C ALA A 671 17.71 -29.24 -24.39
N ILE A 672 18.56 -28.42 -25.02
CA ILE A 672 18.20 -27.51 -26.11
C ILE A 672 17.53 -28.28 -27.27
N PHE A 673 17.90 -29.55 -27.50
CA PHE A 673 17.48 -30.36 -28.65
C PHE A 673 16.30 -31.33 -28.36
N ASP A 674 15.99 -31.63 -27.08
CA ASP A 674 15.10 -32.76 -26.68
C ASP A 674 13.64 -32.67 -27.21
N ASN A 675 13.21 -31.46 -27.62
CA ASN A 675 11.85 -31.14 -28.06
C ASN A 675 11.69 -30.83 -29.57
N PHE A 676 12.77 -30.77 -30.35
CA PHE A 676 12.73 -30.34 -31.75
C PHE A 676 12.84 -31.51 -32.74
N SER A 677 12.10 -31.44 -33.84
CA SER A 677 12.18 -32.41 -34.94
C SER A 677 13.02 -31.81 -36.07
N PHE A 678 14.33 -32.09 -36.08
CA PHE A 678 15.29 -31.46 -37.00
C PHE A 678 16.19 -32.47 -37.74
N LEU A 679 16.13 -33.76 -37.40
CA LEU A 679 16.86 -34.83 -38.10
C LEU A 679 15.95 -35.48 -39.13
N ILE A 680 16.47 -35.70 -40.34
CA ILE A 680 15.73 -36.35 -41.42
C ILE A 680 15.88 -37.87 -41.26
N SER A 681 14.76 -38.58 -41.09
CA SER A 681 14.71 -40.05 -41.07
C SER A 681 14.56 -40.66 -42.47
N SER A 682 14.84 -41.97 -42.59
CA SER A 682 14.80 -42.71 -43.86
C SER A 682 13.44 -42.71 -44.58
N ASP A 683 12.35 -42.35 -43.90
CA ASP A 683 11.02 -42.16 -44.49
C ASP A 683 10.78 -40.71 -45.00
N ASN A 684 11.85 -39.93 -45.16
CA ASN A 684 11.85 -38.53 -45.61
C ASN A 684 10.94 -37.62 -44.77
N LYS A 685 11.11 -37.66 -43.45
CA LYS A 685 10.43 -36.79 -42.49
C LYS A 685 11.39 -36.26 -41.44
N LEU A 686 11.07 -35.10 -40.88
CA LEU A 686 11.73 -34.59 -39.69
C LEU A 686 11.25 -35.38 -38.47
N LYS A 687 12.21 -35.87 -37.66
CA LYS A 687 11.96 -36.53 -36.37
C LYS A 687 12.90 -35.98 -35.29
N PRO A 688 12.52 -36.06 -33.99
CA PRO A 688 13.41 -35.72 -32.89
C PRO A 688 14.39 -36.88 -32.63
N ALA A 689 15.55 -36.57 -32.04
CA ALA A 689 16.64 -37.52 -31.79
C ALA A 689 16.18 -38.87 -31.20
N LYS A 690 15.30 -38.83 -30.19
CA LYS A 690 14.73 -40.02 -29.52
C LYS A 690 13.94 -40.99 -30.42
N HIS A 691 13.59 -40.60 -31.64
CA HIS A 691 12.94 -41.46 -32.64
C HIS A 691 13.85 -41.89 -33.80
N ILE A 692 15.11 -41.46 -33.81
CA ILE A 692 16.13 -41.83 -34.79
C ILE A 692 16.94 -43.03 -34.28
N LEU A 693 17.00 -44.09 -35.08
CA LEU A 693 17.96 -45.19 -34.94
C LEU A 693 19.27 -44.79 -35.64
N ILE A 694 20.40 -44.95 -34.95
CA ILE A 694 21.72 -44.84 -35.58
C ILE A 694 22.44 -46.18 -35.57
N ASP A 695 23.08 -46.48 -36.69
CA ASP A 695 23.84 -47.71 -36.92
C ASP A 695 25.17 -47.37 -37.62
N THR A 696 25.87 -48.37 -38.16
CA THR A 696 27.05 -48.21 -39.02
C THR A 696 26.72 -47.26 -40.21
N PRO A 697 27.53 -46.23 -40.51
CA PRO A 697 28.90 -45.97 -40.03
C PRO A 697 29.00 -45.38 -38.62
N TYR A 698 28.03 -44.55 -38.19
CA TYR A 698 28.10 -43.73 -36.97
C TYR A 698 28.35 -44.52 -35.68
N LYS A 699 27.72 -45.70 -35.55
CA LYS A 699 27.90 -46.60 -34.42
C LYS A 699 27.34 -47.98 -34.74
N ASN A 700 28.13 -49.04 -34.66
CA ASN A 700 27.60 -50.41 -34.86
C ASN A 700 26.59 -50.75 -33.75
N THR A 701 25.30 -50.87 -34.10
CA THR A 701 24.21 -51.25 -33.17
C THR A 701 23.41 -52.45 -33.67
N SER A 702 23.30 -52.63 -34.99
CA SER A 702 22.44 -53.62 -35.67
C SER A 702 20.93 -53.42 -35.45
N LEU A 703 20.49 -52.36 -34.76
CA LEU A 703 19.10 -52.18 -34.32
C LEU A 703 18.12 -51.95 -35.48
N VAL A 704 18.62 -51.51 -36.63
CA VAL A 704 17.82 -51.32 -37.85
C VAL A 704 17.20 -52.64 -38.33
N GLN A 705 17.84 -53.78 -38.04
CA GLN A 705 17.38 -55.11 -38.44
C GLN A 705 16.19 -55.64 -37.62
N LEU A 706 15.72 -54.91 -36.60
CA LEU A 706 14.57 -55.30 -35.79
C LEU A 706 13.22 -54.86 -36.36
N GLY A 707 13.21 -54.02 -37.40
CA GLY A 707 11.99 -53.60 -38.10
C GLY A 707 10.98 -52.87 -37.19
N MET A 708 11.41 -51.79 -36.54
CA MET A 708 10.55 -51.02 -35.62
C MET A 708 9.60 -50.08 -36.38
N ASP A 709 8.32 -50.02 -35.96
CA ASP A 709 7.30 -49.16 -36.60
C ASP A 709 7.56 -47.66 -36.36
N ASP A 710 7.64 -47.23 -35.10
CA ASP A 710 7.74 -45.80 -34.73
C ASP A 710 9.13 -45.19 -34.96
N TYR A 711 10.16 -46.03 -34.76
CA TYR A 711 11.57 -45.66 -34.80
C TYR A 711 12.15 -45.90 -36.21
N LYS A 712 12.85 -44.91 -36.78
CA LYS A 712 13.39 -45.02 -38.15
C LYS A 712 14.88 -44.68 -38.21
N PRO A 713 15.65 -45.34 -39.10
CA PRO A 713 17.04 -44.96 -39.36
C PRO A 713 17.19 -43.49 -39.72
N LEU A 714 18.35 -42.91 -39.39
CA LEU A 714 18.80 -41.65 -39.97
C LEU A 714 18.86 -41.74 -41.51
N HIS A 715 18.51 -40.67 -42.23
CA HIS A 715 18.57 -40.69 -43.70
C HIS A 715 20.02 -40.66 -44.22
N LYS A 716 20.31 -41.45 -45.25
CA LYS A 716 21.64 -41.54 -45.90
C LYS A 716 22.16 -40.25 -46.55
N LEU A 717 21.45 -39.13 -46.44
CA LEU A 717 21.89 -37.85 -46.99
C LEU A 717 23.02 -37.23 -46.16
N TYR A 718 23.15 -37.62 -44.89
CA TYR A 718 24.28 -37.21 -44.05
C TYR A 718 25.56 -38.06 -44.30
N GLU A 719 25.46 -39.11 -45.14
CA GLU A 719 26.57 -39.96 -45.60
C GLU A 719 27.11 -39.53 -46.98
N ASP A 720 26.44 -38.58 -47.65
CA ASP A 720 26.77 -38.14 -49.02
C ASP A 720 27.96 -37.15 -49.01
N GLU A 721 29.06 -37.57 -49.66
CA GLU A 721 30.31 -36.81 -49.80
C GLU A 721 30.09 -35.39 -50.36
N LYS A 722 29.05 -35.16 -51.17
CA LYS A 722 28.64 -33.84 -51.68
C LYS A 722 28.54 -32.80 -50.54
N TYR A 723 28.05 -33.22 -49.38
CA TYR A 723 27.80 -32.32 -48.25
C TYR A 723 29.00 -32.15 -47.31
N SER A 724 30.09 -32.93 -47.46
CA SER A 724 31.32 -32.82 -46.66
C SER A 724 31.04 -32.70 -45.14
N ILE A 725 30.32 -33.66 -44.57
CA ILE A 725 30.03 -33.73 -43.12
C ILE A 725 31.05 -34.67 -42.47
N ASP A 726 31.55 -34.29 -41.29
CA ASP A 726 32.45 -35.12 -40.48
C ASP A 726 31.63 -36.24 -39.81
N THR A 727 31.74 -37.46 -40.34
CA THR A 727 30.94 -38.63 -39.90
C THR A 727 31.21 -39.02 -38.45
N ASP A 728 32.45 -38.87 -37.97
CA ASP A 728 32.83 -39.21 -36.60
C ASP A 728 32.26 -38.16 -35.63
N LEU A 729 32.43 -36.86 -35.94
CA LEU A 729 31.87 -35.77 -35.15
C LEU A 729 30.33 -35.79 -35.14
N LEU A 730 29.71 -36.14 -36.27
CA LEU A 730 28.26 -36.34 -36.35
C LEU A 730 27.82 -37.56 -35.53
N GLY A 731 28.58 -38.65 -35.55
CA GLY A 731 28.33 -39.82 -34.70
C GLY A 731 28.38 -39.49 -33.20
N GLU A 732 29.39 -38.72 -32.75
CA GLU A 732 29.46 -38.21 -31.38
C GLU A 732 28.25 -37.32 -31.03
N PHE A 733 27.91 -36.36 -31.90
CA PHE A 733 26.79 -35.44 -31.69
C PHE A 733 25.45 -36.18 -31.58
N LEU A 734 25.15 -37.09 -32.52
CA LEU A 734 23.93 -37.91 -32.53
C LEU A 734 23.77 -38.72 -31.24
N VAL A 735 24.86 -39.27 -30.69
CA VAL A 735 24.86 -39.94 -29.39
C VAL A 735 24.61 -38.95 -28.25
N ALA A 736 25.21 -37.77 -28.27
CA ALA A 736 25.07 -36.75 -27.22
C ALA A 736 23.65 -36.18 -27.11
N ILE A 737 22.96 -35.97 -28.23
CA ILE A 737 21.53 -35.56 -28.26
C ILE A 737 20.54 -36.71 -28.02
N GLY A 738 21.03 -37.93 -27.79
CA GLY A 738 20.19 -39.06 -27.39
C GLY A 738 19.51 -39.82 -28.53
N CYS A 739 20.12 -39.90 -29.72
CA CYS A 739 19.69 -40.86 -30.73
C CYS A 739 19.86 -42.31 -30.23
N LEU A 740 19.02 -43.22 -30.74
CA LEU A 740 18.90 -44.56 -30.19
C LEU A 740 20.08 -45.46 -30.55
N THR A 741 20.69 -46.04 -29.51
CA THR A 741 21.83 -46.96 -29.63
C THR A 741 21.69 -48.24 -28.79
N LYS A 742 20.49 -48.49 -28.27
CA LYS A 742 20.03 -49.71 -27.59
C LYS A 742 18.53 -49.91 -27.87
N LEU A 743 18.02 -51.13 -27.66
CA LEU A 743 16.58 -51.43 -27.74
C LEU A 743 15.74 -50.47 -26.86
N PRO A 744 14.82 -49.66 -27.43
CA PRO A 744 14.05 -48.68 -26.66
C PRO A 744 12.85 -49.34 -25.97
N ILE A 745 13.03 -49.80 -24.73
CA ILE A 745 11.90 -50.26 -23.89
C ILE A 745 11.11 -49.05 -23.41
N ILE A 746 9.81 -49.03 -23.75
CA ILE A 746 8.91 -47.91 -23.50
C ILE A 746 8.31 -48.07 -22.10
N GLN A 747 8.51 -47.10 -21.22
CA GLN A 747 7.77 -47.01 -19.96
C GLN A 747 6.38 -46.46 -20.23
N MET A 748 5.34 -47.15 -19.77
CA MET A 748 3.95 -46.73 -19.90
C MET A 748 3.58 -45.74 -18.78
N SER A 749 2.79 -44.72 -19.10
CA SER A 749 2.32 -43.74 -18.11
C SER A 749 1.24 -44.29 -17.17
N HIS A 750 0.54 -45.34 -17.61
CA HIS A 750 -0.48 -46.05 -16.85
C HIS A 750 -0.35 -47.56 -17.05
N LEU A 751 -0.72 -48.31 -16.02
CA LEU A 751 -0.92 -49.75 -16.07
C LEU A 751 -2.28 -50.08 -16.70
N ASP A 752 -2.40 -51.18 -17.42
CA ASP A 752 -3.67 -51.67 -17.97
C ASP A 752 -4.72 -51.91 -16.86
N GLU A 753 -6.00 -51.63 -17.15
CA GLU A 753 -7.07 -51.74 -16.15
C GLU A 753 -7.32 -53.18 -15.68
N LYS A 754 -7.12 -54.22 -16.51
CA LYS A 754 -7.24 -55.62 -16.05
C LYS A 754 -6.06 -56.00 -15.15
N LYS A 755 -4.86 -55.48 -15.44
CA LYS A 755 -3.70 -55.61 -14.53
C LYS A 755 -3.97 -54.88 -13.21
N LYS A 756 -4.53 -53.67 -13.24
CA LYS A 756 -4.95 -52.92 -12.04
C LYS A 756 -6.00 -53.67 -11.24
N GLU A 757 -7.09 -54.14 -11.85
CA GLU A 757 -8.14 -54.94 -11.19
C GLU A 757 -7.53 -56.18 -10.50
N THR A 758 -6.69 -56.93 -11.23
CA THR A 758 -5.99 -58.11 -10.68
C THR A 758 -5.05 -57.76 -9.52
N LEU A 759 -4.41 -56.59 -9.55
CA LEU A 759 -3.55 -56.09 -8.47
C LEU A 759 -4.29 -55.24 -7.42
N ARG A 760 -5.62 -55.11 -7.46
CA ARG A 760 -6.40 -54.21 -6.58
C ARG A 760 -7.31 -54.97 -5.64
N ASN A 761 -6.92 -55.05 -4.36
CA ASN A 761 -7.86 -55.44 -3.31
C ASN A 761 -9.04 -54.47 -3.23
N ASN A 762 -10.25 -55.03 -3.11
CA ASN A 762 -11.57 -54.35 -3.08
C ASN A 762 -11.73 -53.25 -2.02
N TYR A 763 -10.80 -53.12 -1.07
CA TYR A 763 -10.80 -52.12 0.00
C TYR A 763 -9.83 -50.95 -0.25
N SER A 764 -9.16 -50.90 -1.40
CA SER A 764 -8.18 -49.84 -1.75
C SER A 764 -8.81 -48.72 -2.59
N LYS A 765 -8.87 -47.49 -2.05
CA LYS A 765 -8.96 -46.27 -2.86
C LYS A 765 -7.58 -45.91 -3.41
N GLU A 766 -7.52 -45.55 -4.68
CA GLU A 766 -6.39 -44.83 -5.26
C GLU A 766 -6.37 -43.38 -4.73
N THR A 767 -5.19 -42.81 -4.60
CA THR A 767 -4.98 -41.38 -4.33
C THR A 767 -4.01 -40.78 -5.35
N LEU A 768 -3.76 -39.47 -5.28
CA LEU A 768 -2.74 -38.80 -6.12
C LEU A 768 -1.33 -39.40 -5.94
N TYR A 769 -1.06 -40.04 -4.79
CA TYR A 769 0.19 -40.74 -4.50
C TYR A 769 0.21 -42.21 -4.98
N LYS A 770 -0.61 -42.58 -5.97
CA LYS A 770 -0.50 -43.92 -6.57
C LYS A 770 0.81 -44.04 -7.36
N THR A 771 1.40 -45.22 -7.32
CA THR A 771 2.57 -45.57 -8.14
C THR A 771 2.16 -46.70 -9.06
N GLU A 772 2.25 -46.45 -10.37
CA GLU A 772 2.03 -47.44 -11.42
C GLU A 772 3.19 -47.40 -12.41
N SER A 773 3.70 -48.57 -12.79
CA SER A 773 4.70 -48.69 -13.85
C SER A 773 4.48 -49.98 -14.62
N ASP A 774 4.41 -49.88 -15.95
CA ASP A 774 4.57 -51.01 -16.85
C ASP A 774 5.57 -50.65 -17.95
N PHE A 775 6.06 -51.66 -18.64
CA PHE A 775 7.03 -51.53 -19.71
C PHE A 775 6.56 -52.36 -20.90
N LYS A 776 6.70 -51.78 -22.10
CA LYS A 776 6.36 -52.42 -23.36
C LYS A 776 7.54 -52.42 -24.34
N LEU A 777 7.60 -53.41 -25.22
CA LEU A 777 8.45 -53.34 -26.40
C LEU A 777 7.80 -52.45 -27.48
N PRO A 778 8.60 -51.82 -28.36
CA PRO A 778 8.11 -51.29 -29.62
C PRO A 778 7.48 -52.40 -30.46
N ARG A 779 6.53 -52.06 -31.34
CA ARG A 779 6.12 -53.02 -32.38
C ARG A 779 7.29 -53.25 -33.34
N MET A 780 7.61 -54.53 -33.55
CA MET A 780 8.79 -54.99 -34.29
C MET A 780 8.42 -56.13 -35.23
N GLU A 781 8.78 -55.99 -36.51
CA GLU A 781 8.69 -57.06 -37.52
C GLU A 781 9.42 -58.33 -37.05
N ALA A 782 10.51 -58.18 -36.28
CA ALA A 782 11.28 -59.29 -35.69
C ALA A 782 10.48 -60.24 -34.78
N LEU A 783 9.29 -59.85 -34.28
CA LEU A 783 8.39 -60.72 -33.51
C LEU A 783 7.18 -61.21 -34.33
N GLU A 784 6.75 -60.45 -35.34
CA GLU A 784 5.61 -60.83 -36.20
C GLU A 784 6.02 -61.66 -37.41
N SER A 785 7.30 -61.66 -37.79
CA SER A 785 7.89 -62.46 -38.87
C SER A 785 9.39 -62.69 -38.58
N PRO A 786 9.71 -63.54 -37.59
CA PRO A 786 11.07 -63.71 -37.08
C PRO A 786 12.03 -64.32 -38.10
N GLN A 787 13.25 -63.79 -38.13
CA GLN A 787 14.43 -64.39 -38.76
C GLN A 787 15.45 -64.74 -37.67
N ILE A 788 16.41 -65.62 -37.99
CA ILE A 788 17.40 -66.10 -36.99
C ILE A 788 18.25 -64.92 -36.53
N GLU A 789 18.63 -64.04 -37.45
CA GLU A 789 19.39 -62.81 -37.24
C GLU A 789 18.63 -61.81 -36.36
N SER A 790 17.35 -61.55 -36.66
CA SER A 790 16.54 -60.58 -35.92
C SER A 790 16.23 -61.08 -34.50
N SER A 791 15.90 -62.36 -34.34
CA SER A 791 15.71 -62.98 -33.03
C SER A 791 17.01 -63.05 -32.22
N LEU A 792 18.17 -63.25 -32.86
CA LEU A 792 19.47 -63.25 -32.18
C LEU A 792 19.85 -61.85 -31.69
N ILE A 793 19.56 -60.80 -32.46
CA ILE A 793 19.74 -59.40 -32.01
C ILE A 793 18.81 -59.08 -30.85
N LEU A 794 17.52 -59.46 -30.92
CA LEU A 794 16.57 -59.26 -29.82
C LEU A 794 17.01 -60.00 -28.54
N TRP A 795 17.42 -61.27 -28.67
CA TRP A 795 17.97 -62.08 -27.58
C TRP A 795 19.23 -61.45 -26.96
N ARG A 796 20.14 -60.91 -27.78
CA ARG A 796 21.36 -60.20 -27.35
C ARG A 796 21.02 -58.95 -26.56
N GLU A 797 20.11 -58.11 -27.05
CA GLU A 797 19.72 -56.87 -26.36
C GLU A 797 19.01 -57.17 -25.02
N LEU A 798 18.07 -58.13 -24.99
CA LEU A 798 17.36 -58.53 -23.77
C LEU A 798 18.32 -59.15 -22.71
N SER A 799 19.26 -59.98 -23.15
CA SER A 799 20.30 -60.56 -22.29
C SER A 799 21.27 -59.52 -21.70
N ASN A 800 21.43 -58.37 -22.37
CA ASN A 800 22.34 -57.30 -21.97
C ASN A 800 21.67 -56.20 -21.12
N ILE A 801 20.39 -56.37 -20.75
CA ILE A 801 19.68 -55.45 -19.84
C ILE A 801 20.27 -55.55 -18.42
N PRO A 802 20.75 -54.45 -17.81
CA PRO A 802 21.31 -54.47 -16.46
C PRO A 802 20.27 -54.83 -15.39
N THR A 803 20.67 -55.64 -14.41
CA THR A 803 19.88 -56.02 -13.23
C THR A 803 19.36 -54.86 -12.39
N SER A 804 19.96 -53.67 -12.53
CA SER A 804 19.51 -52.44 -11.86
C SER A 804 18.22 -51.84 -12.44
N LYS A 805 17.67 -52.40 -13.53
CA LYS A 805 16.37 -52.01 -14.09
C LYS A 805 15.49 -53.25 -14.33
N ASP A 806 14.49 -53.44 -13.45
CA ASP A 806 13.51 -54.54 -13.51
C ASP A 806 12.43 -54.29 -14.60
N TYR A 807 12.86 -54.02 -15.84
CA TYR A 807 11.99 -53.78 -17.02
C TYR A 807 10.99 -54.90 -17.29
N PHE A 808 11.22 -56.08 -16.71
CA PHE A 808 10.40 -57.27 -16.90
C PHE A 808 9.20 -57.35 -15.94
N VAL A 809 9.07 -56.43 -14.98
CA VAL A 809 8.02 -56.44 -13.96
C VAL A 809 7.19 -55.16 -13.99
N ALA A 810 5.86 -55.32 -14.07
CA ALA A 810 4.92 -54.26 -13.79
C ALA A 810 4.73 -54.09 -12.28
N THR A 811 4.55 -52.85 -11.82
CA THR A 811 4.36 -52.52 -10.40
C THR A 811 3.13 -51.64 -10.18
N TYR A 812 2.43 -51.88 -9.08
CA TYR A 812 1.26 -51.10 -8.68
C TYR A 812 1.18 -50.93 -7.16
N SER A 813 0.99 -49.69 -6.70
CA SER A 813 0.44 -49.40 -5.38
C SER A 813 -0.56 -48.23 -5.45
N PRO A 814 -1.78 -48.37 -4.90
CA PRO A 814 -2.80 -47.32 -4.97
C PRO A 814 -2.48 -46.07 -4.14
N ASN A 815 -1.51 -46.12 -3.22
CA ASN A 815 -1.01 -44.99 -2.45
C ASN A 815 0.29 -45.37 -1.69
N ASN A 816 1.04 -44.37 -1.19
CA ASN A 816 2.28 -44.53 -0.43
C ASN A 816 2.22 -45.43 0.83
N SER A 817 1.05 -45.82 1.33
CA SER A 817 0.89 -46.71 2.50
C SER A 817 0.56 -48.16 2.14
N ALA A 818 0.20 -48.44 0.89
CA ALA A 818 -0.06 -49.79 0.40
C ALA A 818 1.23 -50.44 -0.12
N PRO A 819 1.43 -51.76 0.09
CA PRO A 819 2.61 -52.46 -0.41
C PRO A 819 2.63 -52.49 -1.94
N ILE A 820 3.81 -52.34 -2.53
CA ILE A 820 4.01 -52.43 -3.98
C ILE A 820 3.71 -53.88 -4.42
N ARG A 821 2.66 -54.05 -5.21
CA ARG A 821 2.28 -55.32 -5.83
C ARG A 821 2.97 -55.42 -7.20
N LYS A 822 3.29 -56.63 -7.63
CA LYS A 822 4.09 -56.93 -8.82
C LYS A 822 3.41 -57.98 -9.71
N CYS A 823 3.53 -57.85 -11.02
CA CYS A 823 3.22 -58.91 -12.00
C CYS A 823 4.13 -58.80 -13.24
N ASP A 824 3.94 -59.70 -14.21
CA ASP A 824 4.67 -59.67 -15.49
C ASP A 824 4.38 -58.36 -16.25
N SER A 825 5.45 -57.68 -16.67
CA SER A 825 5.38 -56.54 -17.60
C SER A 825 4.80 -56.93 -18.96
N ASP A 826 4.30 -55.96 -19.72
CA ASP A 826 3.90 -56.21 -21.11
C ASP A 826 5.07 -56.67 -21.99
N VAL A 827 6.34 -56.30 -21.70
CA VAL A 827 7.53 -56.92 -22.32
C VAL A 827 7.48 -58.45 -22.22
N ILE A 828 7.21 -58.99 -21.03
CA ILE A 828 7.18 -60.44 -20.81
C ILE A 828 5.96 -61.09 -21.47
N LEU A 829 4.78 -60.46 -21.36
CA LEU A 829 3.56 -60.99 -21.98
C LEU A 829 3.63 -60.99 -23.52
N GLU A 830 4.27 -59.98 -24.11
CA GLU A 830 4.50 -59.88 -25.55
C GLU A 830 5.53 -60.93 -26.02
N LEU A 831 6.63 -61.14 -25.28
CA LEU A 831 7.62 -62.18 -25.58
C LEU A 831 7.09 -63.62 -25.40
N LYS A 832 6.10 -63.86 -24.54
CA LYS A 832 5.40 -65.15 -24.39
C LYS A 832 4.41 -65.44 -25.53
N LYS A 833 3.87 -64.40 -26.17
CA LYS A 833 2.78 -64.50 -27.16
C LYS A 833 3.23 -65.07 -28.51
N TYR A 834 4.42 -64.70 -28.97
CA TYR A 834 4.92 -65.02 -30.32
C TYR A 834 5.84 -66.24 -30.33
N SER A 835 5.85 -66.99 -31.43
CA SER A 835 6.82 -68.05 -31.69
C SER A 835 8.06 -67.45 -32.38
N TRP A 836 9.04 -67.00 -31.59
CA TRP A 836 10.20 -66.24 -32.08
C TRP A 836 11.57 -66.87 -31.74
N ILE A 837 11.60 -67.95 -30.96
CA ILE A 837 12.84 -68.62 -30.55
C ILE A 837 13.08 -69.83 -31.46
N PRO A 838 14.19 -69.90 -32.22
CA PRO A 838 14.47 -71.01 -33.13
C PRO A 838 15.05 -72.24 -32.43
N ASN A 839 14.66 -73.43 -32.87
CA ASN A 839 15.36 -74.68 -32.57
C ASN A 839 16.61 -74.84 -33.48
N LYS A 840 17.39 -75.90 -33.25
CA LYS A 840 18.53 -76.32 -34.08
C LYS A 840 18.23 -76.55 -35.58
N GLU A 841 16.97 -76.70 -35.96
CA GLU A 841 16.52 -76.92 -37.34
C GLU A 841 16.02 -75.61 -38.00
N GLY A 842 16.04 -74.48 -37.26
CA GLY A 842 15.56 -73.18 -37.73
C GLY A 842 14.05 -72.96 -37.59
N CYS A 843 13.32 -73.91 -37.02
CA CYS A 843 11.88 -73.77 -36.74
C CYS A 843 11.65 -72.94 -35.47
N PHE A 844 10.75 -71.95 -35.53
CA PHE A 844 10.46 -71.05 -34.41
C PHE A 844 9.31 -71.56 -33.52
N PHE A 845 9.51 -71.47 -32.20
CA PHE A 845 8.57 -71.90 -31.16
C PHE A 845 8.35 -70.80 -30.12
N LYS A 846 7.32 -70.95 -29.27
CA LYS A 846 7.18 -70.13 -28.07
C LYS A 846 8.24 -70.50 -27.02
N PRO A 847 8.58 -69.58 -26.09
CA PRO A 847 9.43 -69.90 -24.95
C PRO A 847 8.98 -71.14 -24.15
N GLU A 848 7.67 -71.27 -23.86
CA GLU A 848 7.15 -72.39 -23.07
C GLU A 848 7.26 -73.77 -23.76
N GLU A 849 7.40 -73.78 -25.09
CA GLU A 849 7.48 -74.98 -25.95
C GLU A 849 8.94 -75.42 -26.20
N MET A 850 9.89 -74.48 -26.13
CA MET A 850 11.31 -74.69 -26.44
C MET A 850 12.07 -75.40 -25.31
N SER A 851 12.91 -76.38 -25.64
CA SER A 851 13.84 -77.01 -24.69
C SER A 851 15.20 -76.31 -24.70
N TYR A 852 15.89 -76.30 -23.55
CA TYR A 852 17.30 -75.84 -23.46
C TYR A 852 18.27 -76.71 -24.26
N GLU A 853 17.88 -77.93 -24.58
CA GLU A 853 18.68 -78.91 -25.31
C GLU A 853 18.49 -78.79 -26.83
N ASP A 854 17.39 -78.18 -27.30
CA ASP A 854 17.03 -78.04 -28.72
C ASP A 854 17.20 -76.62 -29.28
N LEU A 855 17.54 -75.65 -28.43
CA LEU A 855 17.81 -74.25 -28.78
C LEU A 855 18.90 -74.12 -29.87
N HIS A 856 18.71 -73.19 -30.81
CA HIS A 856 19.67 -72.92 -31.89
C HIS A 856 21.07 -72.54 -31.38
N SER A 857 22.14 -72.98 -32.07
CA SER A 857 23.54 -72.94 -31.59
C SER A 857 24.04 -71.57 -31.14
N ASP A 858 23.53 -70.52 -31.79
CA ASP A 858 24.07 -69.16 -31.65
C ASP A 858 23.43 -68.42 -30.45
N PHE A 859 22.31 -68.93 -29.94
CA PHE A 859 21.51 -68.35 -28.86
C PHE A 859 22.12 -68.72 -27.51
N LYS A 860 23.24 -68.05 -27.16
CA LYS A 860 23.93 -68.25 -25.90
C LYS A 860 23.02 -67.92 -24.72
N ILE A 861 22.78 -68.91 -23.87
CA ILE A 861 21.95 -68.79 -22.67
C ILE A 861 22.63 -67.83 -21.68
N ASN A 862 22.04 -66.64 -21.51
CA ASN A 862 22.40 -65.69 -20.48
C ASN A 862 21.13 -65.25 -19.73
N ASN A 863 21.09 -65.58 -18.43
CA ASN A 863 19.95 -65.29 -17.55
C ASN A 863 20.35 -64.41 -16.34
N THR A 864 21.43 -63.62 -16.44
CA THR A 864 21.94 -62.82 -15.31
C THR A 864 20.94 -61.79 -14.76
N ASN A 865 19.88 -61.46 -15.50
CA ASN A 865 18.78 -60.56 -15.10
C ASN A 865 17.43 -61.27 -14.89
N GLY A 866 17.39 -62.61 -14.92
CA GLY A 866 16.20 -63.43 -14.64
C GLY A 866 15.12 -63.42 -15.73
N TRP A 867 15.42 -62.94 -16.94
CA TRP A 867 14.43 -62.83 -18.02
C TRP A 867 13.99 -64.17 -18.61
N LEU A 868 14.88 -65.18 -18.68
CA LEU A 868 14.57 -66.49 -19.26
C LEU A 868 13.59 -67.29 -18.38
N ASP A 869 13.70 -67.15 -17.05
CA ASP A 869 12.72 -67.72 -16.13
C ASP A 869 11.36 -67.01 -16.28
N LYS A 870 11.36 -65.68 -16.37
CA LYS A 870 10.14 -64.87 -16.50
C LYS A 870 9.36 -65.15 -17.78
N ILE A 871 10.01 -65.54 -18.89
CA ILE A 871 9.33 -65.98 -20.13
C ILE A 871 8.90 -67.45 -20.13
N ASP A 872 9.04 -68.19 -19.01
CA ASP A 872 8.68 -69.62 -18.88
C ASP A 872 9.46 -70.58 -19.82
N LEU A 873 10.71 -70.25 -20.18
CA LEU A 873 11.52 -71.04 -21.11
C LEU A 873 11.71 -72.50 -20.63
N GLY A 874 11.23 -73.48 -21.41
CA GLY A 874 11.31 -74.91 -21.10
C GLY A 874 10.30 -75.44 -20.07
N LEU A 875 9.26 -74.66 -19.73
CA LEU A 875 8.29 -75.02 -18.70
C LEU A 875 7.48 -76.30 -19.04
N ASN A 876 7.06 -76.49 -20.29
CA ASN A 876 6.26 -77.66 -20.66
C ASN A 876 7.08 -78.97 -20.63
N THR A 877 8.37 -78.91 -20.93
CA THR A 877 9.31 -80.04 -20.79
C THR A 877 9.43 -80.46 -19.32
N LYS A 878 9.58 -79.51 -18.38
CA LYS A 878 9.56 -79.78 -16.93
C LYS A 878 8.25 -80.44 -16.49
N LYS A 879 7.09 -79.86 -16.84
CA LYS A 879 5.76 -80.39 -16.49
C LYS A 879 5.54 -81.82 -17.02
N SER A 880 6.05 -82.13 -18.22
CA SER A 880 5.98 -83.48 -18.80
C SER A 880 6.81 -84.49 -18.00
N LEU A 881 8.04 -84.13 -17.64
CA LEU A 881 8.93 -84.96 -16.81
C LEU A 881 8.36 -85.20 -15.41
N GLU A 882 7.80 -84.18 -14.75
CA GLU A 882 7.14 -84.34 -13.44
C GLU A 882 5.91 -85.25 -13.50
N LYS A 883 5.13 -85.18 -14.59
CA LYS A 883 3.96 -86.05 -14.80
C LYS A 883 4.38 -87.51 -14.99
N GLN A 884 5.50 -87.77 -15.70
CA GLN A 884 6.10 -89.10 -15.79
C GLN A 884 6.68 -89.59 -14.44
N ALA A 885 7.31 -88.70 -13.67
CA ALA A 885 7.85 -89.03 -12.36
C ALA A 885 6.75 -89.39 -11.34
N LYS A 886 5.62 -88.66 -11.33
CA LYS A 886 4.44 -89.04 -10.54
C LYS A 886 3.87 -90.39 -10.98
N LYS A 887 3.76 -90.66 -12.29
CA LYS A 887 3.26 -91.94 -12.80
C LYS A 887 4.09 -93.13 -12.31
N LYS A 888 5.42 -93.09 -12.50
CA LYS A 888 6.34 -94.15 -12.02
C LYS A 888 6.30 -94.37 -10.51
N LYS A 889 5.96 -93.34 -9.72
CA LYS A 889 5.89 -93.40 -8.24
C LYS A 889 4.54 -93.92 -7.71
N LEU A 890 3.49 -93.90 -8.54
CA LEU A 890 2.19 -94.52 -8.23
C LEU A 890 2.17 -96.00 -8.62
N GLU A 891 2.76 -96.35 -9.76
CA GLU A 891 2.87 -97.73 -10.26
C GLU A 891 3.61 -98.66 -9.28
N SER A 892 4.51 -98.12 -8.44
CA SER A 892 5.24 -98.89 -7.42
C SER A 892 4.48 -99.17 -6.11
N ILE A 893 3.23 -98.71 -5.95
CA ILE A 893 2.47 -98.78 -4.69
C ILE A 893 1.16 -99.59 -4.81
N GLY A 894 0.74 -99.98 -6.02
CA GLY A 894 -0.24 -101.07 -6.20
C GLY A 894 -1.70 -100.74 -5.85
N LEU A 895 -2.16 -99.51 -6.12
CA LEU A 895 -3.58 -99.13 -6.01
C LEU A 895 -4.17 -98.82 -7.40
N ASN A 896 -5.46 -99.16 -7.56
CA ASN A 896 -6.14 -99.15 -8.86
C ASN A 896 -6.84 -97.82 -9.17
N GLU A 897 -7.09 -97.54 -10.46
CA GLU A 897 -7.32 -96.21 -11.07
C GLU A 897 -8.71 -95.58 -10.81
N SER A 898 -9.39 -95.91 -9.70
CA SER A 898 -10.83 -95.67 -9.52
C SER A 898 -11.23 -94.90 -8.24
N LEU A 899 -10.29 -94.30 -7.50
CA LEU A 899 -10.59 -93.65 -6.20
C LEU A 899 -9.70 -92.43 -5.88
N ALA A 900 -9.38 -91.63 -6.90
CA ALA A 900 -8.47 -90.47 -6.80
C ALA A 900 -9.16 -89.09 -6.84
N GLU A 901 -10.48 -89.01 -7.00
CA GLU A 901 -11.23 -87.74 -7.14
C GLU A 901 -11.92 -87.25 -5.85
N VAL A 902 -11.75 -87.94 -4.71
CA VAL A 902 -12.50 -87.68 -3.45
C VAL A 902 -11.58 -87.25 -2.30
N LEU A 903 -10.33 -86.87 -2.57
CA LEU A 903 -9.36 -86.38 -1.56
C LEU A 903 -8.69 -85.06 -1.98
N GLN A 904 -9.52 -84.06 -2.27
CA GLN A 904 -9.17 -82.64 -2.19
C GLN A 904 -10.17 -81.89 -1.30
N ASP A 905 -10.24 -82.23 -0.01
CA ASP A 905 -10.53 -81.21 1.00
C ASP A 905 -10.14 -81.59 2.44
N ASN A 906 -9.82 -80.56 3.22
CA ASN A 906 -9.78 -80.49 4.69
C ASN A 906 -9.14 -81.63 5.52
N THR A 907 -7.89 -81.42 5.94
CA THR A 907 -7.44 -81.80 7.29
C THR A 907 -7.40 -80.57 8.20
N LEU A 908 -8.57 -80.17 8.72
CA LEU A 908 -8.66 -79.35 9.93
C LEU A 908 -8.59 -80.27 11.15
N THR A 909 -7.99 -79.80 12.25
CA THR A 909 -8.06 -80.49 13.54
C THR A 909 -9.25 -80.00 14.37
N GLU A 910 -9.85 -80.90 15.15
CA GLU A 910 -11.18 -80.73 15.78
C GLU A 910 -11.27 -79.51 16.73
N GLU A 911 -10.16 -79.01 17.25
CA GLU A 911 -10.09 -77.86 18.15
C GLU A 911 -10.37 -76.52 17.45
N GLU A 912 -10.08 -76.39 16.15
CA GLU A 912 -10.38 -75.17 15.38
C GLU A 912 -11.84 -75.10 14.92
N MET A 913 -12.52 -76.25 14.81
CA MET A 913 -13.92 -76.35 14.38
C MET A 913 -14.93 -75.76 15.39
N ALA A 914 -14.53 -75.49 16.63
CA ALA A 914 -15.41 -75.01 17.68
C ALA A 914 -15.84 -73.53 17.52
N ASN A 915 -15.00 -72.68 16.93
CA ASN A 915 -15.16 -71.21 17.00
C ASN A 915 -15.71 -70.54 15.72
N THR A 916 -15.98 -71.28 14.64
CA THR A 916 -16.53 -70.70 13.39
C THR A 916 -17.95 -71.17 13.11
N LEU A 917 -18.90 -70.89 14.02
CA LEU A 917 -20.31 -71.12 13.75
C LEU A 917 -21.28 -70.09 14.38
N LYS A 918 -21.56 -69.03 13.61
CA LYS A 918 -22.65 -68.03 13.77
C LYS A 918 -22.43 -67.06 14.96
N LYS A 919 -22.56 -65.74 14.80
CA LYS A 919 -23.30 -65.00 13.76
C LYS A 919 -22.47 -63.96 13.01
N GLU A 920 -22.18 -64.31 11.77
CA GLU A 920 -22.18 -63.37 10.65
C GLU A 920 -23.63 -62.86 10.38
N ILE A 921 -23.78 -61.87 9.49
CA ILE A 921 -25.03 -61.42 8.84
C ILE A 921 -26.09 -60.69 9.72
N LEU A 922 -26.01 -59.36 9.82
CA LEU A 922 -26.97 -58.35 9.30
C LEU A 922 -26.74 -56.95 9.93
N ARG A 923 -26.94 -55.78 9.30
CA ARG A 923 -26.71 -55.24 7.94
C ARG A 923 -27.51 -53.92 7.78
N LYS A 924 -26.83 -52.84 7.37
CA LYS A 924 -27.32 -51.56 6.79
C LYS A 924 -27.94 -50.46 7.68
N LYS A 925 -27.42 -49.24 7.42
CA LYS A 925 -28.05 -47.90 7.46
C LYS A 925 -28.39 -47.33 8.86
N GLN A 926 -28.51 -46.01 9.05
CA GLN A 926 -28.73 -44.94 8.07
C GLN A 926 -27.88 -43.66 8.33
N GLU A 927 -28.00 -42.65 7.46
CA GLU A 927 -27.53 -41.25 7.61
C GLU A 927 -28.01 -40.64 8.97
N ASP A 928 -27.37 -39.63 9.59
CA ASP A 928 -27.27 -38.23 9.12
C ASP A 928 -26.24 -37.36 9.91
N LEU A 929 -26.03 -36.09 9.50
CA LEU A 929 -25.11 -35.13 10.15
C LEU A 929 -25.74 -34.34 11.31
N ASN A 930 -24.97 -34.08 12.38
CA ASN A 930 -25.09 -32.83 13.15
C ASN A 930 -23.79 -32.48 13.91
N LEU A 931 -23.09 -31.41 13.50
CA LEU A 931 -21.76 -31.07 14.03
C LEU A 931 -21.78 -30.48 15.45
N LYS A 932 -22.93 -29.99 15.95
CA LYS A 932 -23.00 -29.31 17.26
C LYS A 932 -22.96 -30.28 18.44
N ARG A 933 -23.39 -31.53 18.25
CA ARG A 933 -23.51 -32.54 19.34
C ARG A 933 -22.22 -33.31 19.64
N SER A 934 -21.16 -33.14 18.84
CA SER A 934 -19.88 -33.84 19.04
C SER A 934 -18.95 -33.15 20.03
N ILE A 935 -19.16 -31.87 20.33
CA ILE A 935 -18.37 -31.10 21.31
C ILE A 935 -18.96 -31.29 22.73
N GLU A 936 -20.29 -31.26 22.85
CA GLU A 936 -21.05 -31.48 24.10
C GLU A 936 -20.89 -32.88 24.74
N ASN A 937 -20.12 -33.80 24.14
CA ASN A 937 -20.06 -35.21 24.55
C ASN A 937 -18.74 -35.67 25.18
N HIS A 938 -17.71 -34.82 25.31
CA HIS A 938 -16.45 -35.26 25.92
C HIS A 938 -16.36 -35.06 27.43
N ASN A 939 -17.20 -34.19 28.01
CA ASN A 939 -17.37 -34.06 29.46
C ASN A 939 -18.68 -34.71 29.94
N ARG A 940 -18.64 -35.25 31.17
CA ARG A 940 -19.82 -35.57 31.98
C ARG A 940 -19.62 -35.00 33.37
N ASN A 941 -20.54 -34.11 33.77
CA ASN A 941 -20.61 -33.48 35.09
C ASN A 941 -20.73 -34.56 36.20
N ILE A 942 -20.43 -34.32 37.48
CA ILE A 942 -20.94 -33.25 38.36
C ILE A 942 -19.92 -32.97 39.50
N ASP A 943 -19.92 -31.73 40.00
CA ASP A 943 -19.55 -31.10 41.30
C ASP A 943 -18.71 -31.90 42.37
N THR A 944 -17.96 -31.32 43.32
CA THR A 944 -18.11 -30.06 44.09
C THR A 944 -16.80 -29.47 44.67
N ASN A 945 -16.70 -28.13 44.72
CA ASN A 945 -16.15 -27.25 45.78
C ASN A 945 -14.72 -27.41 46.41
N ASN A 946 -13.98 -26.27 46.39
CA ASN A 946 -13.50 -25.46 47.55
C ASN A 946 -12.01 -25.39 47.98
N TYR A 947 -11.45 -24.15 47.89
CA TYR A 947 -10.31 -23.53 48.63
C TYR A 947 -8.89 -24.15 48.49
N SER A 948 -7.74 -23.42 48.52
CA SER A 948 -7.36 -21.98 48.34
C SER A 948 -5.93 -21.73 48.88
N LEU A 949 -5.02 -21.06 48.15
CA LEU A 949 -4.15 -19.93 48.62
C LEU A 949 -2.97 -19.58 47.66
N SER A 950 -2.60 -18.29 47.64
CA SER A 950 -1.37 -17.70 47.04
C SER A 950 -0.37 -17.27 48.15
N PRO A 951 0.86 -16.71 47.89
CA PRO A 951 1.53 -16.29 46.64
C PRO A 951 3.01 -16.80 46.57
N SER A 952 4.08 -16.21 45.96
CA SER A 952 4.34 -14.93 45.25
C SER A 952 5.65 -14.92 44.40
N ILE A 953 5.57 -14.39 43.18
CA ILE A 953 6.50 -13.44 42.50
C ILE A 953 8.02 -13.80 42.39
N VAL A 954 8.50 -13.98 41.14
CA VAL A 954 9.78 -13.40 40.66
C VAL A 954 9.65 -12.79 39.24
N LEU A 955 9.70 -11.46 39.20
CA LEU A 955 10.27 -10.53 38.20
C LEU A 955 10.44 -10.88 36.70
N ASP A 956 9.99 -9.92 35.87
CA ASP A 956 10.33 -9.64 34.46
C ASP A 956 9.79 -10.60 33.38
N THR A 957 8.47 -10.72 33.34
CA THR A 957 7.72 -11.56 32.40
C THR A 957 7.60 -11.00 30.97
N GLU A 958 7.82 -9.70 30.73
CA GLU A 958 7.49 -9.05 29.45
C GLU A 958 8.58 -9.27 28.38
N ASP A 959 9.86 -9.06 28.70
CA ASP A 959 10.99 -9.30 27.78
C ASP A 959 11.07 -10.80 27.36
N TYR A 960 10.74 -11.73 28.27
CA TYR A 960 10.63 -13.15 27.91
C TYR A 960 9.43 -13.42 26.99
N ARG A 961 8.28 -12.76 27.21
CA ARG A 961 7.06 -12.92 26.42
C ARG A 961 7.24 -12.42 24.99
N GLU A 962 7.86 -11.26 24.79
CA GLU A 962 8.18 -10.74 23.45
C GLU A 962 9.09 -11.70 22.67
N ARG A 963 10.18 -12.18 23.27
CA ARG A 963 11.10 -13.13 22.62
C ARG A 963 10.41 -14.42 22.22
N ALA A 964 9.53 -14.94 23.08
CA ALA A 964 8.72 -16.13 22.78
C ALA A 964 7.74 -15.89 21.63
N GLN A 965 7.05 -14.74 21.62
CA GLN A 965 6.14 -14.34 20.53
C GLN A 965 6.89 -14.12 19.20
N GLN A 966 8.03 -13.44 19.21
CA GLN A 966 8.86 -13.25 18.01
C GLN A 966 9.37 -14.58 17.44
N GLN A 967 9.71 -15.55 18.28
CA GLN A 967 10.15 -16.88 17.83
C GLN A 967 8.98 -17.68 17.23
N LEU A 968 7.78 -17.58 17.83
CA LEU A 968 6.56 -18.19 17.32
C LEU A 968 6.13 -17.58 15.98
N TYR A 969 6.12 -16.24 15.86
CA TYR A 969 5.89 -15.56 14.58
C TYR A 969 6.90 -15.98 13.52
N LYS A 970 8.21 -16.05 13.85
CA LYS A 970 9.24 -16.57 12.93
C LYS A 970 8.97 -18.00 12.46
N ASN A 971 8.30 -18.84 13.25
CA ASN A 971 7.87 -20.18 12.83
C ASN A 971 6.58 -20.17 11.99
N ILE A 972 5.63 -19.27 12.27
CA ILE A 972 4.41 -19.06 11.49
C ILE A 972 4.74 -18.52 10.09
N THR A 973 5.50 -17.42 9.98
CA THR A 973 5.88 -16.81 8.68
C THR A 973 6.80 -17.72 7.85
N ARG A 974 7.49 -18.68 8.49
CA ARG A 974 8.22 -19.76 7.80
C ARG A 974 7.31 -20.86 7.22
N SER A 975 6.08 -20.98 7.69
CA SER A 975 5.11 -21.92 7.14
C SER A 975 4.49 -21.41 5.83
N GLU A 976 4.33 -20.09 5.71
CA GLU A 976 3.68 -19.41 4.57
C GLU A 976 4.59 -19.30 3.34
N LYS A 977 5.92 -19.17 3.54
CA LYS A 977 6.88 -19.00 2.44
C LYS A 977 7.27 -20.32 1.76
N LYS A 978 6.52 -20.72 0.71
CA LYS A 978 6.92 -21.75 -0.25
C LYS A 978 6.63 -21.43 -1.72
N LYS A 979 7.65 -21.61 -2.58
CA LYS A 979 7.46 -21.84 -4.02
C LYS A 979 6.65 -23.11 -4.29
N PRO A 980 5.91 -23.20 -5.41
CA PRO A 980 5.28 -24.44 -5.83
C PRO A 980 6.33 -25.51 -6.17
N SER A 981 6.18 -26.69 -5.58
CA SER A 981 6.88 -27.91 -5.97
C SER A 981 5.99 -29.10 -5.64
N TYR A 982 5.71 -29.94 -6.63
CA TYR A 982 4.71 -31.00 -6.51
C TYR A 982 5.17 -32.14 -5.60
N ASP A 983 4.24 -32.53 -4.73
CA ASP A 983 4.12 -33.80 -4.00
C ASP A 983 5.35 -34.72 -3.88
N TYR A 984 5.83 -34.89 -2.64
CA TYR A 984 5.86 -36.24 -2.03
C TYR A 984 5.70 -36.16 -0.50
N SER A 985 4.95 -37.10 0.07
CA SER A 985 4.42 -37.01 1.43
C SER A 985 5.47 -37.23 2.55
N LYS A 986 6.16 -36.18 2.96
CA LYS A 986 6.65 -36.03 4.36
C LYS A 986 5.97 -34.81 4.99
N LYS A 987 5.01 -35.05 5.88
CA LYS A 987 4.38 -33.98 6.68
C LYS A 987 5.47 -33.27 7.49
N VAL A 988 5.73 -32.00 7.15
CA VAL A 988 6.77 -31.20 7.79
C VAL A 988 6.32 -30.90 9.22
N LYS A 989 7.12 -31.33 10.20
CA LYS A 989 6.92 -31.00 11.61
C LYS A 989 7.80 -29.80 11.94
N ILE A 990 7.22 -28.61 11.82
CA ILE A 990 7.85 -27.32 12.13
C ILE A 990 8.11 -27.26 13.64
N GLY A 991 9.20 -26.62 14.07
CA GLY A 991 9.61 -26.48 15.48
C GLY A 991 10.10 -27.76 16.18
N LYS A 992 9.97 -28.95 15.57
CA LYS A 992 10.24 -30.22 16.26
C LYS A 992 11.69 -30.39 16.76
N PRO A 993 12.76 -30.06 16.00
CA PRO A 993 14.13 -30.09 16.54
C PRO A 993 14.30 -29.21 17.77
N GLU A 994 13.85 -27.96 17.68
CA GLU A 994 13.98 -26.90 18.68
C GLU A 994 13.20 -27.26 19.96
N THR A 995 11.93 -27.64 19.82
CA THR A 995 11.08 -28.14 20.90
C THR A 995 11.65 -29.40 21.56
N ARG A 996 12.31 -30.28 20.80
CA ARG A 996 12.99 -31.46 21.38
C ARG A 996 14.26 -31.10 22.14
N GLU A 997 14.96 -30.05 21.75
CA GLU A 997 16.11 -29.54 22.48
C GLU A 997 15.68 -28.82 23.77
N PHE A 998 14.65 -27.98 23.71
CA PHE A 998 13.99 -27.36 24.87
C PHE A 998 13.57 -28.40 25.91
N LEU A 999 12.74 -29.39 25.53
CA LEU A 999 12.29 -30.43 26.45
C LEU A 999 13.44 -31.30 27.00
N LYS A 1000 14.53 -31.47 26.23
CA LYS A 1000 15.74 -32.15 26.72
C LYS A 1000 16.53 -31.31 27.73
N LYS A 1001 16.59 -29.98 27.57
CA LYS A 1001 17.18 -29.04 28.53
C LYS A 1001 16.38 -29.04 29.84
N GLN A 1002 15.05 -28.86 29.76
CA GLN A 1002 14.16 -28.75 30.92
C GLN A 1002 14.09 -30.04 31.76
N TYR A 1003 13.78 -31.18 31.12
CA TYR A 1003 13.46 -32.41 31.85
C TYR A 1003 14.55 -33.48 31.78
N GLN A 1004 15.66 -33.26 31.07
CA GLN A 1004 16.76 -34.23 30.88
C GLN A 1004 16.29 -35.62 30.38
N GLY A 1005 15.12 -35.69 29.73
CA GLY A 1005 14.47 -36.91 29.26
C GLY A 1005 13.62 -37.65 30.31
N HIS A 1006 13.36 -37.06 31.48
CA HIS A 1006 12.38 -37.56 32.45
C HIS A 1006 10.94 -37.37 31.95
N CYS A 1007 10.03 -38.19 32.47
CA CYS A 1007 8.63 -38.20 32.08
C CYS A 1007 7.83 -37.23 32.96
N GLN A 1008 7.30 -36.15 32.39
CA GLN A 1008 6.52 -35.11 33.10
C GLN A 1008 5.29 -35.61 33.87
N ILE A 1009 4.87 -36.86 33.69
CA ILE A 1009 3.73 -37.48 34.37
C ILE A 1009 4.13 -38.44 35.50
N CYS A 1010 5.34 -39.01 35.45
CA CYS A 1010 5.68 -40.13 36.35
C CYS A 1010 7.18 -40.31 36.64
N GLY A 1011 8.01 -39.28 36.41
CA GLY A 1011 9.47 -39.29 36.60
C GLY A 1011 10.23 -40.16 35.58
N PHE A 1012 9.87 -41.43 35.50
CA PHE A 1012 10.56 -42.53 34.81
C PHE A 1012 11.28 -42.13 33.51
N THR A 1013 12.57 -42.42 33.49
CA THR A 1013 13.46 -42.27 32.33
C THR A 1013 14.33 -43.51 32.12
N PHE A 1014 15.03 -43.59 30.99
CA PHE A 1014 16.10 -44.56 30.78
C PHE A 1014 17.17 -44.03 29.81
N SER A 1015 18.43 -44.37 30.08
CA SER A 1015 19.58 -43.89 29.31
C SER A 1015 19.76 -44.64 27.99
N GLN A 1016 20.08 -43.91 26.92
CA GLN A 1016 20.40 -44.49 25.61
C GLN A 1016 21.87 -44.95 25.54
N SER A 1017 22.09 -46.14 24.98
CA SER A 1017 23.43 -46.69 24.76
C SER A 1017 24.29 -45.81 23.85
N GLY A 1018 25.57 -45.71 24.16
CA GLY A 1018 26.52 -44.85 23.44
C GLY A 1018 26.48 -43.37 23.84
N GLY A 1019 26.07 -43.04 25.08
CA GLY A 1019 26.28 -41.71 25.67
C GLY A 1019 25.35 -40.59 25.18
N LYS A 1020 24.21 -40.92 24.57
CA LYS A 1020 23.32 -39.93 23.90
C LYS A 1020 22.36 -39.20 24.85
N GLY A 1021 22.43 -39.49 26.15
CA GLY A 1021 21.50 -39.03 27.18
C GLY A 1021 20.28 -39.95 27.30
N ASN A 1022 19.24 -39.51 28.01
CA ASN A 1022 18.04 -40.31 28.24
C ASN A 1022 17.02 -40.22 27.09
N HIS A 1023 16.15 -41.24 27.01
CA HIS A 1023 15.11 -41.35 25.99
C HIS A 1023 13.74 -40.86 26.47
N PHE A 1024 13.11 -39.99 25.68
CA PHE A 1024 11.72 -39.59 25.81
C PHE A 1024 11.04 -39.46 24.44
N GLU A 1025 9.73 -39.71 24.41
CA GLU A 1025 8.85 -39.39 23.29
C GLU A 1025 8.22 -38.00 23.47
N ILE A 1026 7.86 -37.36 22.36
CA ILE A 1026 7.12 -36.09 22.38
C ILE A 1026 5.65 -36.37 22.05
N PHE A 1027 4.78 -36.02 22.99
CA PHE A 1027 3.34 -35.90 22.78
C PHE A 1027 3.00 -34.42 22.62
N ASP A 1028 2.15 -34.06 21.66
CA ASP A 1028 1.82 -32.67 21.36
C ASP A 1028 0.29 -32.50 21.27
N TRP A 1029 -0.25 -31.58 22.07
CA TRP A 1029 -1.68 -31.32 22.20
C TRP A 1029 -2.32 -30.81 20.90
N LEU A 1030 -1.60 -30.02 20.11
CA LEU A 1030 -2.12 -29.42 18.87
C LEU A 1030 -1.91 -30.31 17.64
N SER A 1031 -1.41 -31.53 17.82
CA SER A 1031 -1.23 -32.47 16.71
C SER A 1031 -2.55 -32.80 15.99
N GLU A 1032 -2.47 -32.98 14.67
CA GLU A 1032 -3.60 -33.24 13.74
C GLU A 1032 -4.61 -34.31 14.19
N LYS A 1033 -4.21 -35.29 15.00
CA LYS A 1033 -5.14 -36.31 15.55
C LYS A 1033 -6.05 -35.80 16.67
N ILE A 1034 -5.70 -34.67 17.27
CA ILE A 1034 -6.38 -34.05 18.41
C ILE A 1034 -7.05 -32.75 17.91
N SER A 1035 -6.28 -31.84 17.29
CA SER A 1035 -6.74 -30.54 16.78
C SER A 1035 -7.50 -30.59 15.45
N LYS A 1036 -7.26 -31.62 14.62
CA LYS A 1036 -7.76 -31.78 13.24
C LYS A 1036 -7.29 -30.70 12.24
N GLN A 1037 -6.27 -29.91 12.58
CA GLN A 1037 -5.68 -28.92 11.66
C GLN A 1037 -4.79 -29.59 10.59
N GLU A 1038 -4.61 -28.91 9.45
CA GLU A 1038 -3.92 -29.49 8.28
C GLU A 1038 -2.39 -29.61 8.44
N SER A 1039 -1.79 -28.82 9.32
CA SER A 1039 -0.36 -28.86 9.64
C SER A 1039 -0.13 -29.33 11.10
N ASN A 1040 1.05 -29.89 11.37
CA ASN A 1040 1.46 -30.29 12.72
C ASN A 1040 2.53 -29.29 13.20
N ILE A 1041 2.09 -28.18 13.79
CA ILE A 1041 2.93 -27.20 14.47
C ILE A 1041 3.35 -27.80 15.82
N ILE A 1042 4.65 -27.93 16.09
CA ILE A 1042 5.16 -28.55 17.32
C ILE A 1042 6.02 -27.54 18.07
N GLU A 1043 5.37 -26.78 18.94
CA GLU A 1043 5.98 -25.74 19.76
C GLU A 1043 6.25 -26.20 21.19
N ALA A 1044 7.13 -25.46 21.88
CA ALA A 1044 7.58 -25.79 23.22
C ALA A 1044 6.40 -25.98 24.19
N GLY A 1045 5.51 -24.97 24.30
CA GLY A 1045 4.40 -24.96 25.26
C GLY A 1045 3.37 -26.08 25.07
N THR A 1046 3.18 -26.59 23.86
CA THR A 1046 2.15 -27.61 23.58
C THR A 1046 2.68 -29.04 23.63
N SER A 1047 3.96 -29.23 23.98
CA SER A 1047 4.68 -30.49 23.81
C SER A 1047 5.19 -31.07 25.13
N LEU A 1048 4.87 -32.34 25.40
CA LEU A 1048 5.27 -33.04 26.63
C LEU A 1048 6.43 -34.01 26.40
N SER A 1049 7.39 -34.00 27.34
CA SER A 1049 8.40 -35.06 27.51
C SER A 1049 7.80 -36.25 28.27
N LEU A 1050 7.55 -37.36 27.57
CA LEU A 1050 6.92 -38.55 28.14
C LEU A 1050 7.72 -39.83 27.91
N CYS A 1051 7.67 -40.76 28.86
CA CYS A 1051 8.10 -42.13 28.61
C CYS A 1051 7.14 -42.82 27.62
N SER A 1052 7.63 -43.83 26.89
CA SER A 1052 6.86 -44.51 25.84
C SER A 1052 5.53 -45.11 26.34
N ARG A 1053 5.44 -45.47 27.63
CA ARG A 1053 4.19 -45.92 28.28
C ARG A 1053 3.17 -44.78 28.40
N CYS A 1054 3.53 -43.65 29.02
CA CYS A 1054 2.60 -42.53 29.19
C CYS A 1054 2.22 -41.88 27.85
N HIS A 1055 3.17 -41.69 26.92
CA HIS A 1055 2.87 -41.25 25.55
C HIS A 1055 1.86 -42.18 24.85
N SER A 1056 1.98 -43.50 24.99
CA SER A 1056 1.05 -44.44 24.34
C SER A 1056 -0.34 -44.40 24.98
N ILE A 1057 -0.43 -44.20 26.29
CA ILE A 1057 -1.71 -44.10 27.01
C ILE A 1057 -2.44 -42.80 26.63
N LEU A 1058 -1.79 -41.64 26.71
CA LEU A 1058 -2.39 -40.34 26.35
C LEU A 1058 -2.86 -40.27 24.89
N LYS A 1059 -2.32 -41.13 24.02
CA LYS A 1059 -2.59 -41.15 22.57
C LYS A 1059 -3.64 -42.19 22.15
N HIS A 1060 -3.85 -43.23 22.95
CA HIS A 1060 -4.60 -44.44 22.55
C HIS A 1060 -5.43 -45.10 23.66
N GLY A 1061 -5.48 -44.57 24.89
CA GLY A 1061 -6.24 -45.11 26.02
C GLY A 1061 -7.03 -44.04 26.78
N ASP A 1062 -7.70 -44.44 27.88
CA ASP A 1062 -8.53 -43.52 28.67
C ASP A 1062 -7.69 -42.41 29.33
N PHE A 1063 -7.97 -41.19 28.92
CA PHE A 1063 -7.33 -39.96 29.37
C PHE A 1063 -8.35 -38.80 29.40
N GLU A 1064 -8.23 -37.89 30.37
CA GLU A 1064 -9.11 -36.73 30.54
C GLU A 1064 -8.34 -35.58 31.20
N ALA A 1065 -8.47 -34.37 30.65
CA ALA A 1065 -7.73 -33.16 31.05
C ALA A 1065 -8.68 -31.97 31.23
N LYS A 1066 -9.50 -32.01 32.28
CA LYS A 1066 -10.61 -31.06 32.51
C LYS A 1066 -10.23 -29.58 32.53
N PHE A 1067 -8.96 -29.26 32.80
CA PHE A 1067 -8.45 -27.88 32.75
C PHE A 1067 -8.52 -27.26 31.34
N LEU A 1068 -8.58 -28.08 30.28
CA LEU A 1068 -8.70 -27.60 28.90
C LEU A 1068 -10.10 -27.02 28.60
N ASP A 1069 -11.14 -27.52 29.26
CA ASP A 1069 -12.52 -27.08 29.04
C ASP A 1069 -12.82 -25.71 29.65
N SER A 1070 -12.05 -25.30 30.67
CA SER A 1070 -12.10 -23.97 31.29
C SER A 1070 -11.38 -22.86 30.51
N ILE A 1071 -10.75 -23.18 29.36
CA ILE A 1071 -9.87 -22.22 28.65
C ILE A 1071 -10.64 -21.14 27.87
N GLN A 1072 -11.95 -21.30 27.63
CA GLN A 1072 -12.72 -20.36 26.77
C GLN A 1072 -12.93 -18.94 27.35
N GLU A 1073 -12.54 -18.68 28.60
CA GLU A 1073 -12.61 -17.34 29.22
C GLU A 1073 -11.24 -16.63 29.32
N ILE A 1074 -10.17 -17.24 28.77
CA ILE A 1074 -8.78 -16.88 29.07
C ILE A 1074 -8.17 -15.82 28.12
N GLU A 1075 -8.84 -15.46 27.03
CA GLU A 1075 -8.34 -14.48 26.02
C GLU A 1075 -8.00 -13.08 26.59
N ASN A 1076 -8.39 -12.76 27.82
CA ASN A 1076 -8.16 -11.46 28.48
C ASN A 1076 -7.53 -11.54 29.89
N THR A 1077 -7.09 -12.71 30.37
CA THR A 1077 -6.44 -12.80 31.69
C THR A 1077 -4.94 -12.57 31.63
N ASN A 1078 -4.34 -12.08 32.72
CA ASN A 1078 -2.88 -11.97 32.83
C ASN A 1078 -2.26 -13.25 33.42
N TYR A 1079 -0.95 -13.45 33.22
CA TYR A 1079 -0.24 -14.66 33.65
C TYR A 1079 -0.40 -15.00 35.14
N SER A 1080 -0.49 -13.97 36.00
CA SER A 1080 -0.68 -14.16 37.45
C SER A 1080 -2.11 -14.63 37.81
N GLU A 1081 -3.12 -14.17 37.06
CA GLU A 1081 -4.51 -14.65 37.18
C GLU A 1081 -4.65 -16.08 36.64
N PHE A 1082 -4.03 -16.37 35.49
CA PHE A 1082 -3.98 -17.71 34.90
C PHE A 1082 -3.32 -18.72 35.82
N ALA A 1083 -2.19 -18.37 36.46
CA ALA A 1083 -1.53 -19.23 37.45
C ALA A 1083 -2.38 -19.44 38.72
N GLN A 1084 -3.13 -18.42 39.15
CA GLN A 1084 -4.03 -18.51 40.31
C GLN A 1084 -5.28 -19.36 40.06
N GLN A 1085 -5.80 -19.41 38.82
CA GLN A 1085 -7.00 -20.20 38.48
C GLN A 1085 -6.86 -21.72 38.72
N PHE A 1086 -5.64 -22.24 38.91
CA PHE A 1086 -5.38 -23.67 39.05
C PHE A 1086 -4.80 -24.09 40.43
N ASP A 1087 -4.63 -23.16 41.38
CA ASP A 1087 -3.97 -23.39 42.70
C ASP A 1087 -2.56 -24.04 42.57
N LEU A 1088 -1.70 -23.48 41.71
CA LEU A 1088 -0.41 -24.08 41.31
C LEU A 1088 0.84 -23.29 41.72
N ILE A 1089 1.11 -23.20 43.03
CA ILE A 1089 2.47 -23.02 43.55
C ILE A 1089 2.76 -24.20 44.46
N LEU A 1090 3.83 -24.96 44.18
CA LEU A 1090 4.23 -26.09 45.01
C LEU A 1090 5.14 -25.60 46.14
N GLU A 1091 4.78 -25.88 47.39
CA GLU A 1091 5.77 -25.95 48.45
C GLU A 1091 6.76 -27.08 48.12
N SER A 1092 8.04 -26.89 48.46
CA SER A 1092 9.14 -27.75 47.95
C SER A 1092 9.10 -29.21 48.39
N GLU A 1093 8.22 -29.58 49.33
CA GLU A 1093 7.98 -30.98 49.73
C GLU A 1093 6.99 -31.73 48.81
N GLU A 1094 6.25 -31.05 47.92
CA GLU A 1094 5.30 -31.68 46.99
C GLU A 1094 5.88 -32.07 45.61
N VAL A 1095 7.09 -31.60 45.27
CA VAL A 1095 7.75 -31.95 44.00
C VAL A 1095 8.23 -33.41 44.03
N PRO A 1096 7.91 -34.25 43.01
CA PRO A 1096 8.41 -35.62 42.96
C PRO A 1096 9.94 -35.66 42.85
N LYS A 1097 10.60 -36.49 43.67
CA LYS A 1097 12.07 -36.59 43.76
C LYS A 1097 12.80 -36.92 42.46
N ASP A 1098 12.10 -37.50 41.49
CA ASP A 1098 12.62 -37.68 40.13
C ASP A 1098 12.92 -36.34 39.41
N PHE A 1099 12.54 -35.21 40.00
CA PHE A 1099 12.80 -33.84 39.51
C PHE A 1099 13.72 -33.02 40.44
N ASP A 1100 14.37 -33.60 41.45
CA ASP A 1100 15.31 -32.92 42.39
C ASP A 1100 16.48 -32.18 41.69
N PHE A 1101 16.66 -32.34 40.37
CA PHE A 1101 17.64 -31.63 39.54
C PHE A 1101 17.14 -30.31 38.92
N ILE A 1102 15.86 -29.95 39.12
CA ILE A 1102 15.24 -28.75 38.57
C ILE A 1102 15.29 -27.65 39.62
N GLU A 1103 16.13 -26.64 39.40
CA GLU A 1103 16.35 -25.49 40.31
C GLU A 1103 15.29 -24.37 40.15
N MET A 1104 14.18 -24.63 39.45
CA MET A 1104 13.12 -23.68 39.11
C MET A 1104 11.75 -24.15 39.63
N ASP A 1105 10.86 -23.20 39.90
CA ASP A 1105 9.50 -23.51 40.36
C ASP A 1105 8.71 -24.36 39.34
N MET A 1106 7.86 -25.23 39.88
CA MET A 1106 7.10 -26.22 39.11
C MET A 1106 5.59 -26.14 39.34
N TYR A 1107 4.84 -26.28 38.25
CA TYR A 1107 3.38 -26.20 38.17
C TYR A 1107 2.79 -27.59 37.84
N LYS A 1108 1.69 -28.00 38.49
CA LYS A 1108 1.10 -29.36 38.36
C LYS A 1108 -0.31 -29.37 37.72
N LEU A 1109 -0.42 -29.53 36.39
CA LEU A 1109 -1.75 -29.61 35.76
C LEU A 1109 -2.43 -30.97 36.02
N PRO A 1110 -3.64 -31.02 36.61
CA PRO A 1110 -4.30 -32.28 36.99
C PRO A 1110 -4.88 -33.03 35.79
N ILE A 1111 -4.68 -34.35 35.76
CA ILE A 1111 -5.16 -35.25 34.71
C ILE A 1111 -5.74 -36.54 35.29
N ARG A 1112 -6.68 -37.16 34.58
CA ARG A 1112 -7.10 -38.54 34.84
C ARG A 1112 -6.56 -39.44 33.74
N LYS A 1113 -5.86 -40.51 34.11
CA LYS A 1113 -5.23 -41.47 33.20
C LYS A 1113 -5.56 -42.89 33.67
N LEU A 1114 -6.25 -43.70 32.86
CA LEU A 1114 -6.65 -45.07 33.21
C LEU A 1114 -7.34 -45.19 34.60
N ASN A 1115 -8.23 -44.24 34.92
CA ASN A 1115 -8.95 -44.10 36.19
C ASN A 1115 -8.12 -43.72 37.43
N THR A 1116 -6.81 -43.48 37.33
CA THR A 1116 -6.04 -42.80 38.40
C THR A 1116 -5.93 -41.30 38.10
N TYR A 1117 -6.08 -40.47 39.13
CA TYR A 1117 -5.70 -39.07 39.06
C TYR A 1117 -4.19 -38.94 39.24
N GLU A 1118 -3.56 -38.20 38.33
CA GLU A 1118 -2.13 -37.89 38.29
C GLU A 1118 -1.97 -36.41 37.90
N HIS A 1119 -0.74 -35.91 37.83
CA HIS A 1119 -0.47 -34.55 37.39
C HIS A 1119 0.59 -34.53 36.28
N ILE A 1120 0.53 -33.53 35.40
CA ILE A 1120 1.60 -33.18 34.49
C ILE A 1120 2.39 -32.05 35.12
N PHE A 1121 3.67 -32.28 35.40
CA PHE A 1121 4.58 -31.30 35.97
C PHE A 1121 5.25 -30.47 34.87
N PHE A 1122 5.16 -29.14 34.99
CA PHE A 1122 5.79 -28.16 34.12
C PHE A 1122 6.80 -27.34 34.93
N THR A 1123 7.96 -27.02 34.36
CA THR A 1123 8.81 -25.92 34.82
C THR A 1123 8.16 -24.59 34.47
N GLU A 1124 8.44 -23.54 35.23
CA GLU A 1124 8.00 -22.17 34.94
C GLU A 1124 8.24 -21.76 33.47
N GLU A 1125 9.46 -21.95 32.95
CA GLU A 1125 9.84 -21.65 31.56
C GLU A 1125 8.91 -22.38 30.55
N HIS A 1126 8.48 -23.61 30.85
CA HIS A 1126 7.57 -24.38 30.01
C HIS A 1126 6.10 -23.93 30.18
N PHE A 1127 5.69 -23.54 31.38
CA PHE A 1127 4.32 -23.08 31.68
C PHE A 1127 4.03 -21.70 31.05
N ILE A 1128 5.00 -20.79 31.04
CA ILE A 1128 4.94 -19.51 30.31
C ILE A 1128 4.75 -19.74 28.80
N HIS A 1129 5.48 -20.68 28.21
CA HIS A 1129 5.28 -21.05 26.80
C HIS A 1129 3.88 -21.64 26.52
N PHE A 1130 3.32 -22.43 27.45
CA PHE A 1130 1.96 -22.97 27.31
C PHE A 1130 0.91 -21.84 27.34
N HIS A 1131 0.98 -20.95 28.33
CA HIS A 1131 0.13 -19.75 28.42
C HIS A 1131 0.21 -18.85 27.19
N ASN A 1132 1.42 -18.60 26.68
CA ASN A 1132 1.61 -17.72 25.52
C ASN A 1132 1.05 -18.29 24.22
N VAL A 1133 1.03 -19.62 24.02
CA VAL A 1133 0.37 -20.24 22.86
C VAL A 1133 -1.17 -20.19 22.98
N LEU A 1134 -1.70 -20.16 24.20
CA LEU A 1134 -3.14 -20.05 24.47
C LEU A 1134 -3.70 -18.62 24.40
N THR A 1135 -2.83 -17.59 24.30
CA THR A 1135 -3.22 -16.17 24.37
C THR A 1135 -2.84 -15.36 23.11
N LEU A 1136 -2.66 -16.02 21.96
CA LEU A 1136 -2.57 -15.31 20.67
C LEU A 1136 -3.97 -14.94 20.16
N SER A 1137 -4.27 -13.65 20.11
CA SER A 1137 -5.40 -13.08 19.37
C SER A 1137 -4.98 -12.69 17.95
N GLU A 1138 -5.90 -12.80 16.99
CA GLU A 1138 -5.68 -12.41 15.58
C GLU A 1138 -5.71 -10.88 15.43
N ASN A 1139 -4.68 -10.15 15.91
CA ASN A 1139 -4.48 -8.72 15.64
C ASN A 1139 -2.98 -8.32 15.72
N ILE A 1140 -2.23 -8.58 14.64
CA ILE A 1140 -1.05 -7.78 14.28
C ILE A 1140 -1.11 -7.54 12.77
N GLU A 1141 -1.54 -6.35 12.36
CA GLU A 1141 -1.15 -5.76 11.07
C GLU A 1141 0.16 -4.99 11.29
N ASP A 1142 1.00 -4.89 10.26
CA ASP A 1142 2.37 -4.34 10.39
C ASP A 1142 2.40 -2.82 10.66
N GLU A 1143 3.21 -2.36 11.62
CA GLU A 1143 3.91 -1.07 11.54
C GLU A 1143 5.17 -1.00 12.45
N ASP A 1144 6.22 -0.39 11.90
CA ASP A 1144 7.47 0.15 12.49
C ASP A 1144 8.21 -0.55 13.66
N CYS A 1145 9.42 -1.06 13.35
CA CYS A 1145 10.44 -1.48 14.33
C CYS A 1145 11.90 -1.28 13.83
N GLU A 1146 12.31 -0.06 13.46
CA GLU A 1146 13.75 0.25 13.28
C GLU A 1146 14.18 1.70 13.64
N GLU A 1147 13.73 2.23 14.79
CA GLU A 1147 14.39 3.30 15.57
C GLU A 1147 13.80 3.21 17.01
N GLN A 1148 14.54 3.06 18.10
CA GLN A 1148 15.66 3.90 18.57
C GLN A 1148 16.69 3.11 19.39
N ILE A 1149 17.95 3.58 19.38
CA ILE A 1149 18.99 3.19 20.34
C ILE A 1149 19.49 4.45 21.08
N GLU A 1150 19.84 4.28 22.36
CA GLU A 1150 20.46 5.22 23.31
C GLU A 1150 19.60 6.27 24.08
N LYS A 1151 19.70 6.17 25.42
CA LYS A 1151 19.70 7.23 26.47
C LYS A 1151 18.35 7.82 26.94
N LYS A 1152 18.12 8.03 28.24
CA LYS A 1152 18.72 7.47 29.48
C LYS A 1152 17.88 7.87 30.72
N GLU A 1153 17.82 7.01 31.73
CA GLU A 1153 17.72 7.29 33.19
C GLU A 1153 17.10 8.62 33.68
N ASN A 1154 15.93 8.59 34.36
CA ASN A 1154 15.83 8.69 35.84
C ASN A 1154 14.38 8.89 36.40
N SER A 1155 13.85 7.84 37.03
CA SER A 1155 13.54 7.79 38.48
C SER A 1155 12.83 8.94 39.24
N ILE A 1156 11.68 8.60 39.85
CA ILE A 1156 11.22 8.92 41.24
C ILE A 1156 10.19 10.07 41.51
N VAL A 1157 8.93 9.64 41.73
CA VAL A 1157 7.98 9.89 42.86
C VAL A 1157 7.78 11.30 43.47
N VAL A 1158 6.51 11.76 43.54
CA VAL A 1158 5.72 12.09 44.78
C VAL A 1158 4.25 12.44 44.42
N GLU A 1159 3.32 12.27 45.37
CA GLU A 1159 1.87 12.40 45.20
C GLU A 1159 1.29 13.83 45.32
N LYS A 1160 0.02 13.99 44.86
CA LYS A 1160 -1.07 14.86 45.37
C LYS A 1160 -0.81 16.37 45.58
N GLU A 1161 -1.63 17.20 44.93
CA GLU A 1161 -2.90 17.70 45.53
C GLU A 1161 -3.84 18.28 44.45
N SER A 1162 -5.15 18.30 44.71
CA SER A 1162 -6.17 18.87 43.81
C SER A 1162 -6.36 20.38 44.04
N PRO A 1163 -6.86 21.14 43.06
CA PRO A 1163 -8.31 21.44 43.11
C PRO A 1163 -9.01 21.43 41.74
N GLU A 1164 -10.33 21.59 41.78
CA GLU A 1164 -11.26 21.43 40.65
C GLU A 1164 -11.28 22.64 39.70
N ILE A 1165 -11.24 22.39 38.39
CA ILE A 1165 -11.76 23.30 37.34
C ILE A 1165 -12.52 22.46 36.31
N GLU A 1166 -13.80 22.72 36.13
CA GLU A 1166 -14.60 22.08 35.06
C GLU A 1166 -14.09 22.52 33.68
N SER A 1167 -13.59 21.56 32.89
CA SER A 1167 -13.20 21.80 31.49
C SER A 1167 -14.02 20.92 30.54
N LYS A 1168 -14.86 21.56 29.72
CA LYS A 1168 -15.53 20.90 28.60
C LYS A 1168 -14.53 20.72 27.46
N ILE A 1169 -13.92 19.55 27.38
CA ILE A 1169 -13.10 19.18 26.22
C ILE A 1169 -14.03 18.60 25.15
N VAL A 1170 -14.32 19.42 24.14
CA VAL A 1170 -14.90 18.94 22.87
C VAL A 1170 -13.74 18.48 22.00
N VAL A 1171 -13.78 17.21 21.57
CA VAL A 1171 -12.84 16.69 20.58
C VAL A 1171 -13.64 16.36 19.33
N GLU A 1172 -13.41 17.13 18.26
CA GLU A 1172 -13.90 16.80 16.92
C GLU A 1172 -12.90 15.89 16.23
N ILE A 1173 -13.35 14.74 15.74
CA ILE A 1173 -12.58 13.86 14.86
C ILE A 1173 -13.49 13.53 13.67
N GLY A 1174 -13.43 14.37 12.63
CA GLY A 1174 -14.32 14.30 11.48
C GLY A 1174 -15.80 14.44 11.88
N ASN A 1175 -16.66 13.56 11.36
CA ASN A 1175 -18.12 13.61 11.57
C ASN A 1175 -18.59 13.14 12.97
N ILE A 1176 -17.69 13.05 13.95
CA ILE A 1176 -17.97 12.56 15.31
C ILE A 1176 -17.67 13.67 16.32
N VAL A 1177 -18.71 14.15 17.00
CA VAL A 1177 -18.59 15.08 18.14
C VAL A 1177 -18.68 14.28 19.43
N THR A 1178 -17.54 14.08 20.10
CA THR A 1178 -17.48 13.35 21.37
C THR A 1178 -17.52 14.32 22.54
N VAL A 1179 -18.55 14.25 23.39
CA VAL A 1179 -18.66 15.04 24.61
C VAL A 1179 -18.37 14.16 25.82
N LYS A 1180 -17.18 14.30 26.41
CA LYS A 1180 -16.75 13.55 27.59
C LYS A 1180 -17.06 14.34 28.86
N TYR A 1181 -17.87 13.76 29.76
CA TYR A 1181 -18.11 14.29 31.10
C TYR A 1181 -17.27 13.53 32.12
N SER A 1182 -16.62 14.24 33.04
CA SER A 1182 -15.65 13.67 33.99
C SER A 1182 -16.25 13.36 35.35
N ASN A 1183 -17.37 12.60 35.40
CA ASN A 1183 -17.68 11.70 36.53
C ASN A 1183 -18.82 10.71 36.21
N SER A 1184 -19.03 9.77 37.12
CA SER A 1184 -19.72 8.48 36.91
C SER A 1184 -21.25 8.51 36.74
N ASN A 1185 -21.80 7.34 36.37
CA ASN A 1185 -23.21 6.95 36.40
C ASN A 1185 -24.17 7.50 35.32
N ASN A 1186 -23.65 7.94 34.15
CA ASN A 1186 -24.46 8.03 32.92
C ASN A 1186 -23.80 7.22 31.79
N PRO A 1187 -24.57 6.57 30.90
CA PRO A 1187 -24.03 5.86 29.74
C PRO A 1187 -23.42 6.84 28.71
N PHE A 1188 -22.45 6.35 27.94
CA PHE A 1188 -21.78 7.12 26.88
C PHE A 1188 -22.76 7.55 25.79
N LYS A 1189 -23.11 8.84 25.73
CA LYS A 1189 -23.89 9.42 24.62
C LYS A 1189 -23.00 9.70 23.40
N LEU A 1190 -22.91 8.72 22.50
CA LEU A 1190 -22.31 8.88 21.17
C LEU A 1190 -23.25 9.65 20.23
N LYS A 1191 -22.92 10.92 19.92
CA LYS A 1191 -23.67 11.71 18.92
C LYS A 1191 -23.13 11.44 17.51
N ILE A 1192 -23.59 10.36 16.89
CA ILE A 1192 -23.22 9.98 15.52
C ILE A 1192 -24.01 10.83 14.51
N VAL A 1193 -23.32 11.67 13.73
CA VAL A 1193 -23.92 12.44 12.63
C VAL A 1193 -23.76 11.65 11.32
N SER A 1194 -24.82 10.99 10.87
CA SER A 1194 -24.82 10.25 9.60
C SER A 1194 -26.12 10.43 8.81
N THR A 1195 -26.02 10.42 7.48
CA THR A 1195 -27.19 10.52 6.59
C THR A 1195 -27.97 9.21 6.58
N ALA A 1196 -29.06 9.14 7.33
CA ALA A 1196 -29.86 7.94 7.48
C ALA A 1196 -31.05 7.85 6.50
N GLN A 1197 -31.47 6.63 6.17
CA GLN A 1197 -32.62 6.35 5.30
C GLN A 1197 -33.71 5.58 6.06
N ASN A 1198 -34.97 5.94 5.81
CA ASN A 1198 -36.13 5.31 6.41
C ASN A 1198 -36.49 4.03 5.63
N ILE A 1199 -36.67 2.90 6.32
CA ILE A 1199 -36.98 1.58 5.74
C ILE A 1199 -38.09 0.90 6.54
N THR A 1200 -38.87 0.02 5.93
CA THR A 1200 -39.85 -0.81 6.64
C THR A 1200 -39.38 -2.25 6.79
N ASP A 1201 -39.70 -2.87 7.93
CA ASP A 1201 -39.51 -4.30 8.12
C ASP A 1201 -40.62 -5.14 7.44
N LYS A 1202 -40.46 -6.47 7.48
CA LYS A 1202 -41.43 -7.43 6.92
C LYS A 1202 -42.79 -7.48 7.65
N TYR A 1203 -42.99 -6.66 8.68
CA TYR A 1203 -44.24 -6.51 9.43
C TYR A 1203 -44.82 -5.08 9.31
N GLY A 1204 -44.16 -4.18 8.56
CA GLY A 1204 -44.60 -2.79 8.35
C GLY A 1204 -44.09 -1.79 9.40
N ASN A 1205 -43.19 -2.17 10.30
CA ASN A 1205 -42.59 -1.24 11.25
C ASN A 1205 -41.57 -0.34 10.56
N ASN A 1206 -41.63 0.97 10.80
CA ASN A 1206 -40.58 1.89 10.39
C ASN A 1206 -39.30 1.66 11.22
N LEU A 1207 -38.19 1.48 10.52
CA LEU A 1207 -36.83 1.39 11.04
C LEU A 1207 -35.96 2.40 10.28
N ILE A 1208 -34.91 2.89 10.92
CA ILE A 1208 -33.90 3.72 10.26
C ILE A 1208 -32.66 2.87 9.96
N SER A 1209 -32.17 2.94 8.72
CA SER A 1209 -30.89 2.37 8.32
C SER A 1209 -29.85 3.47 8.20
N ALA A 1210 -28.72 3.30 8.88
CA ALA A 1210 -27.55 4.18 8.80
C ALA A 1210 -26.29 3.36 8.46
N SER A 1211 -25.31 4.00 7.83
CA SER A 1211 -23.99 3.40 7.61
C SER A 1211 -23.04 3.84 8.71
N SER A 1212 -22.47 2.88 9.45
CA SER A 1212 -21.34 3.15 10.35
C SER A 1212 -20.08 3.51 9.53
N PRO A 1213 -19.18 4.37 10.05
CA PRO A 1213 -17.83 4.53 9.49
C PRO A 1213 -17.10 3.19 9.31
N PHE A 1214 -17.36 2.22 10.20
CA PHE A 1214 -16.80 0.87 10.19
C PHE A 1214 -17.56 -0.10 9.26
N GLY A 1215 -18.11 0.39 8.14
CA GLY A 1215 -18.77 -0.39 7.07
C GLY A 1215 -20.11 -1.08 7.41
N ARG A 1216 -20.40 -1.34 8.69
CA ARG A 1216 -21.62 -2.04 9.12
C ARG A 1216 -22.87 -1.16 8.98
N LYS A 1217 -23.94 -1.70 8.39
CA LYS A 1217 -25.26 -1.03 8.33
C LYS A 1217 -26.02 -1.25 9.62
N ILE A 1218 -26.15 -0.20 10.43
CA ILE A 1218 -26.96 -0.17 11.65
C ILE A 1218 -28.43 -0.05 11.25
N ARG A 1219 -29.31 -0.80 11.93
CA ARG A 1219 -30.77 -0.73 11.76
C ARG A 1219 -31.44 -0.68 13.13
N GLY A 1220 -32.20 0.37 13.41
CA GLY A 1220 -32.84 0.56 14.71
C GLY A 1220 -34.22 1.22 14.60
N LYS A 1221 -34.98 1.17 15.69
CA LYS A 1221 -36.17 2.01 15.87
C LYS A 1221 -35.73 3.42 16.29
N PRO A 1222 -36.30 4.50 15.72
CA PRO A 1222 -35.95 5.86 16.12
C PRO A 1222 -36.63 6.24 17.45
N GLU A 1223 -35.82 6.54 18.47
CA GLU A 1223 -36.28 7.15 19.73
C GLU A 1223 -35.72 8.58 19.85
N GLY A 1224 -36.53 9.55 19.42
CA GLY A 1224 -36.20 10.97 19.43
C GLY A 1224 -35.95 11.55 18.03
N TYR A 1225 -36.56 12.71 17.77
CA TYR A 1225 -36.34 13.53 16.57
C TYR A 1225 -36.29 15.00 16.97
N ILE A 1226 -35.29 15.74 16.49
CA ILE A 1226 -35.27 17.20 16.52
C ILE A 1226 -34.83 17.65 15.12
N PHE A 1227 -35.64 18.51 14.48
CA PHE A 1227 -35.32 19.08 13.18
C PHE A 1227 -34.62 20.44 13.35
N GLU A 1228 -33.37 20.53 12.91
CA GLU A 1228 -32.72 21.79 12.56
C GLU A 1228 -32.23 21.74 11.09
N MET A 1229 -31.98 22.91 10.51
CA MET A 1229 -32.11 23.12 9.05
C MET A 1229 -31.24 22.20 8.17
N GLY A 1230 -31.88 21.38 7.34
CA GLY A 1230 -31.30 20.83 6.10
C GLY A 1230 -30.42 19.57 6.23
N LYS A 1231 -30.07 19.11 7.43
CA LYS A 1231 -29.33 17.85 7.63
C LYS A 1231 -30.12 16.88 8.52
N ASN A 1232 -30.46 15.71 7.98
CA ASN A 1232 -31.17 14.64 8.71
C ASN A 1232 -30.27 14.03 9.79
N MET A 1233 -30.28 14.60 11.01
CA MET A 1233 -29.69 13.99 12.19
C MET A 1233 -30.71 13.12 12.93
N VAL A 1234 -30.26 11.97 13.44
CA VAL A 1234 -31.05 11.05 14.25
C VAL A 1234 -30.22 10.71 15.48
N GLU A 1235 -30.77 10.91 16.68
CA GLU A 1235 -30.13 10.42 17.91
C GLU A 1235 -30.50 8.94 18.08
N ILE A 1236 -29.50 8.06 18.20
CA ILE A 1236 -29.70 6.63 18.46
C ILE A 1236 -29.25 6.38 19.90
N ILE A 1237 -30.21 6.24 20.81
CA ILE A 1237 -29.97 6.29 22.26
C ILE A 1237 -29.58 4.93 22.85
N ASN A 1238 -29.91 3.82 22.17
CA ASN A 1238 -29.49 2.46 22.53
C ASN A 1238 -28.99 1.70 21.30
N ILE A 1239 -27.99 0.83 21.52
CA ILE A 1239 -27.55 -0.24 20.62
C ILE A 1239 -27.58 -1.53 21.44
N GLU A 1240 -28.32 -2.54 20.96
CA GLU A 1240 -28.19 -3.95 21.36
C GLU A 1240 -27.24 -4.67 20.39
#